data_AF-A0A251UJ54-F1
#
_entry.id   AF-A0A251UJ54-F1
#
_cell.length_a   1.000
_cell.length_b   1.000
_cell.length_c   1.000
_cell.angle_alpha   90.00
_cell.angle_beta   90.00
_cell.angle_gamma   90.00
#
_symmetry.space_group_name_H-M   'P 1'
#
loop_
_entity.id
_entity.type
_entity.pdbx_description
1 polymer ?
#
loop_
_entity_poly.entity_id
_entity_poly.type
_entity_poly.pdbx_seq_one_letter_code
_entity_poly.pdbx_strand_id
1 'polypeptide(L)'
;MSSDSPVSSRCSYERSNFNDVYGGIGGTMLPTFLNDLHRNNNDQDLVEVTLQLEDDSIILCNVTPSVNNSNYHHDHVALQLSPNASVKSKLCRKFSWLSSSASSSRASSLSDASVERVVASRDARKMKAQLIRTKSSAQRALGGLRFISKTTNTEDVNELWRNVESRFVSLVKEDGLLAREDFAECIGMADSKEFAVGVFDALARRRQQKLGKITKEELHEFWLQISDQSFDARLQIFFDMADSNEDGRITRDEIQELLVLSASANRLSKLKEEAEEYASLIMEELDPENLGYIELWQLETLLLQREVYMNYSRPLSIPSGGWSQNLSSLKPKSIVHRLSHFVRWALIENWQRSWVLLLWFLAMAWLFSWKFKQYKHKAAFQVMGYCLTTAKGAAETLKLNMALILLPVCRNMLTVLRSTRACFFIPFDDNINFHKTIAFAIAVGIVLHVGNHMICDFPRLVNSSPEKFALIASDFHDKKPTYKELVAGVEGVTGISMLILMAFAFTLASKYFRKNQLKLPSPFNRLTGFNAFWFSHHLFGLVYILLIIHGSFLFLAHKWTEKTTWMYISVPILIYAAERSLRTGRSEHYSAKIIKVSNLPGDVFSIIMSKPNGFKYRSGQYIFLQCPSISPFEWHPFSITSSPGDDYLSVHIRTVGDWTKELKEVLTDDNGSACTIGRAKFRKLGEVNSKGLPKLLLDGPYGAPAQDYRNYDVLLLVGLGIGATPFISILRDLLNNNRTLEDQTDSNTETSISGDSLLSLASSNMASTTEKKKSRRAKSANFYWVTREPGSFEWFKGVMNEVAEMDHKGQIEMHNYLTSVYEEGDARSTLITMVQALTHAKHGVDILSGTRVRTHFARPNWGEVFTKVASKHRNTTVGVFYCGMPVLAKELKKLSYEMSHKTSTRFEFHKEYF
;
A
#
# COMPACT_ATOMS: atom_id res chain seq x y z
N MET A 1 58.51 0.35 -57.51
CA MET A 1 59.33 0.09 -56.31
C MET A 1 58.33 -0.27 -55.21
N SER A 2 57.63 -1.41 -55.28
CA SER A 2 58.14 -2.82 -55.25
C SER A 2 58.66 -3.13 -53.85
N SER A 3 58.22 -4.16 -53.10
CA SER A 3 57.68 -5.50 -53.43
C SER A 3 56.68 -5.96 -52.32
N ASP A 4 55.53 -6.59 -52.60
CA ASP A 4 55.29 -8.04 -52.85
C ASP A 4 55.67 -9.00 -51.68
N SER A 5 54.91 -10.04 -51.28
CA SER A 5 53.55 -10.50 -51.64
C SER A 5 52.89 -11.45 -50.54
N PRO A 6 52.43 -12.72 -50.73
CA PRO A 6 50.98 -13.09 -50.61
C PRO A 6 50.63 -14.44 -49.87
N VAL A 7 49.49 -15.10 -50.24
CA VAL A 7 49.17 -16.57 -50.16
C VAL A 7 48.64 -17.11 -48.80
N SER A 8 47.71 -18.10 -48.64
CA SER A 8 46.89 -19.03 -49.49
C SER A 8 45.62 -19.51 -48.70
N SER A 9 44.43 -19.83 -49.26
CA SER A 9 43.94 -21.14 -49.80
C SER A 9 43.91 -22.34 -48.81
N ARG A 10 43.11 -23.43 -48.90
CA ARG A 10 41.88 -23.85 -49.65
C ARG A 10 41.41 -25.23 -49.07
N CYS A 11 40.13 -25.61 -49.21
CA CYS A 11 39.62 -27.01 -49.33
C CYS A 11 39.91 -28.06 -48.19
N SER A 12 39.27 -29.23 -48.09
CA SER A 12 37.88 -29.72 -48.30
C SER A 12 37.87 -31.25 -48.08
N TYR A 13 36.83 -31.86 -47.49
CA TYR A 13 36.54 -33.29 -47.66
C TYR A 13 35.04 -33.60 -47.53
N GLU A 14 34.55 -34.51 -48.39
CA GLU A 14 33.13 -34.91 -48.54
C GLU A 14 32.87 -36.38 -48.14
N ARG A 15 31.58 -36.77 -48.24
CA ARG A 15 30.96 -38.11 -48.39
C ARG A 15 30.41 -38.79 -47.12
N SER A 16 29.30 -39.53 -47.17
CA SER A 16 28.17 -39.60 -48.16
C SER A 16 27.04 -40.50 -47.64
N ASN A 17 25.78 -40.15 -47.96
CA ASN A 17 24.55 -40.95 -48.12
C ASN A 17 24.28 -42.24 -47.31
N PHE A 18 23.06 -42.36 -46.78
CA PHE A 18 22.12 -43.46 -47.13
C PHE A 18 20.65 -43.07 -46.82
N ASN A 19 19.70 -43.71 -47.51
CA ASN A 19 18.23 -43.49 -47.41
C ASN A 19 17.61 -44.25 -46.18
N ASP A 20 16.29 -44.36 -45.91
CA ASP A 20 15.04 -44.20 -46.69
C ASP A 20 13.78 -44.07 -45.78
N VAL A 21 12.64 -43.63 -46.37
CA VAL A 21 11.20 -43.91 -46.03
C VAL A 21 10.74 -43.88 -44.54
N TYR A 22 9.70 -43.16 -44.06
CA TYR A 22 8.55 -42.38 -44.58
C TYR A 22 8.55 -40.94 -43.96
N GLY A 23 7.61 -39.98 -44.18
CA GLY A 23 6.31 -39.94 -44.88
C GLY A 23 5.71 -38.50 -44.92
N GLY A 24 4.37 -38.36 -45.05
CA GLY A 24 3.64 -37.06 -45.08
C GLY A 24 2.69 -36.85 -43.88
N ILE A 25 1.90 -35.77 -43.74
CA ILE A 25 1.38 -34.70 -44.65
C ILE A 25 1.23 -33.44 -43.76
N GLY A 26 1.64 -32.20 -44.09
CA GLY A 26 1.16 -31.27 -45.12
C GLY A 26 0.27 -30.17 -44.50
N GLY A 27 0.59 -28.86 -44.67
CA GLY A 27 -0.19 -27.81 -43.97
C GLY A 27 0.22 -26.33 -44.06
N THR A 28 0.91 -25.86 -45.11
CA THR A 28 1.40 -24.45 -45.21
C THR A 28 0.52 -23.50 -46.04
N MET A 29 -0.79 -23.77 -46.15
CA MET A 29 -1.72 -23.02 -47.04
C MET A 29 -2.81 -22.19 -46.32
N LEU A 30 -2.92 -22.28 -44.99
CA LEU A 30 -3.98 -21.56 -44.24
C LEU A 30 -3.73 -20.04 -44.03
N PRO A 31 -2.49 -19.55 -43.79
CA PRO A 31 -2.25 -18.12 -43.56
C PRO A 31 -2.53 -17.22 -44.76
N THR A 32 -2.39 -17.74 -45.98
CA THR A 32 -2.57 -16.97 -47.22
C THR A 32 -4.06 -16.77 -47.53
N PHE A 33 -4.88 -17.81 -47.35
CA PHE A 33 -6.32 -17.77 -47.63
C PHE A 33 -7.09 -16.80 -46.70
N LEU A 34 -6.68 -16.70 -45.44
CA LEU A 34 -7.29 -15.78 -44.48
C LEU A 34 -6.93 -14.31 -44.72
N ASN A 35 -5.83 -14.03 -45.40
CA ASN A 35 -5.37 -12.65 -45.64
C ASN A 35 -6.10 -12.00 -46.83
N ASP A 36 -6.44 -12.77 -47.87
CA ASP A 36 -7.20 -12.26 -49.02
C ASP A 36 -8.69 -12.03 -48.66
N LEU A 37 -9.27 -12.85 -47.78
CA LEU A 37 -10.64 -12.68 -47.25
C LEU A 37 -10.84 -11.38 -46.47
N HIS A 38 -9.78 -10.70 -46.04
CA HIS A 38 -9.88 -9.43 -45.31
C HIS A 38 -9.78 -8.19 -46.23
N ARG A 39 -9.46 -8.35 -47.53
CA ARG A 39 -9.28 -7.22 -48.46
C ARG A 39 -10.48 -6.89 -49.34
N ASN A 40 -11.44 -7.80 -49.50
CA ASN A 40 -12.65 -7.60 -50.28
C ASN A 40 -13.87 -8.07 -49.49
N ASN A 41 -14.69 -7.14 -48.99
CA ASN A 41 -16.09 -7.41 -48.66
C ASN A 41 -16.90 -6.09 -48.71
N ASN A 42 -17.34 -5.75 -49.92
CA ASN A 42 -18.60 -5.03 -50.10
C ASN A 42 -19.72 -6.09 -50.17
N ASP A 43 -20.87 -5.76 -49.59
CA ASP A 43 -22.17 -6.46 -49.63
C ASP A 43 -22.30 -7.73 -50.50
N GLN A 44 -22.41 -8.90 -49.85
CA GLN A 44 -23.24 -10.04 -50.32
C GLN A 44 -23.51 -11.08 -49.22
N ASP A 45 -24.53 -11.92 -49.45
CA ASP A 45 -25.24 -12.69 -48.42
C ASP A 45 -24.39 -13.67 -47.60
N LEU A 46 -24.51 -13.58 -46.27
CA LEU A 46 -23.87 -14.51 -45.33
C LEU A 46 -24.77 -15.73 -45.06
N VAL A 47 -24.19 -16.92 -45.21
CA VAL A 47 -24.80 -18.21 -44.85
C VAL A 47 -24.15 -18.72 -43.57
N GLU A 48 -24.95 -19.03 -42.54
CA GLU A 48 -24.44 -19.60 -41.29
C GLU A 48 -24.23 -21.12 -41.45
N VAL A 49 -23.01 -21.59 -41.16
CA VAL A 49 -22.60 -22.98 -41.31
C VAL A 49 -22.10 -23.52 -39.97
N THR A 50 -22.71 -24.61 -39.49
CA THR A 50 -22.38 -25.21 -38.20
C THR A 50 -21.54 -26.47 -38.40
N LEU A 51 -20.30 -26.46 -37.89
CA LEU A 51 -19.37 -27.59 -37.90
C LEU A 51 -19.16 -28.12 -36.48
N GLN A 52 -19.10 -29.44 -36.33
CA GLN A 52 -18.71 -30.10 -35.08
C GLN A 52 -17.36 -30.81 -35.28
N LEU A 53 -16.43 -30.59 -34.34
CA LEU A 53 -15.17 -31.33 -34.27
C LEU A 53 -15.26 -32.40 -33.18
N GLU A 54 -14.93 -33.63 -33.56
CA GLU A 54 -14.46 -34.68 -32.65
C GLU A 54 -13.05 -35.08 -33.08
N ASP A 55 -12.29 -35.73 -32.19
CA ASP A 55 -10.82 -35.59 -32.09
C ASP A 55 -9.97 -35.93 -33.35
N ASP A 56 -10.53 -36.50 -34.42
CA ASP A 56 -9.86 -36.67 -35.73
C ASP A 56 -10.78 -36.44 -36.97
N SER A 57 -11.96 -35.80 -36.85
CA SER A 57 -12.78 -35.45 -38.02
C SER A 57 -13.70 -34.22 -37.86
N ILE A 58 -14.04 -33.58 -38.99
CA ILE A 58 -14.96 -32.43 -39.06
C ILE A 58 -16.25 -32.88 -39.74
N ILE A 59 -17.39 -32.75 -39.05
CA ILE A 59 -18.71 -33.07 -39.60
C ILE A 59 -19.49 -31.77 -39.82
N LEU A 60 -20.08 -31.64 -41.01
CA LEU A 60 -20.96 -30.54 -41.41
C LEU A 60 -22.39 -30.83 -40.92
N CYS A 61 -22.86 -30.06 -39.94
CA CYS A 61 -24.12 -30.35 -39.25
C CYS A 61 -25.33 -29.58 -39.81
N ASN A 62 -25.17 -28.33 -40.23
CA ASN A 62 -26.25 -27.56 -40.87
C ASN A 62 -25.74 -26.35 -41.68
N VAL A 63 -26.56 -25.88 -42.62
CA VAL A 63 -26.34 -24.69 -43.45
C VAL A 63 -27.68 -23.95 -43.57
N THR A 64 -27.78 -22.72 -43.05
CA THR A 64 -29.03 -21.93 -43.07
C THR A 64 -28.85 -20.53 -43.67
N PRO A 65 -29.68 -20.12 -44.64
CA PRO A 65 -29.65 -18.78 -45.21
C PRO A 65 -30.38 -17.75 -44.32
N SER A 66 -29.86 -16.52 -44.27
CA SER A 66 -30.49 -15.41 -43.57
C SER A 66 -31.67 -14.84 -44.37
N VAL A 67 -32.82 -14.64 -43.74
CA VAL A 67 -33.99 -13.98 -44.35
C VAL A 67 -34.22 -12.64 -43.68
N ASN A 68 -33.99 -11.55 -44.42
CA ASN A 68 -34.40 -10.21 -44.03
C ASN A 68 -35.92 -10.06 -44.12
N ASN A 69 -36.54 -9.46 -43.11
CA ASN A 69 -37.92 -9.00 -43.22
C ASN A 69 -38.05 -7.59 -42.64
N SER A 70 -38.28 -6.63 -43.52
CA SER A 70 -38.37 -5.21 -43.21
C SER A 70 -39.80 -4.71 -43.41
N ASN A 71 -40.36 -4.03 -42.42
CA ASN A 71 -41.48 -3.12 -42.62
C ASN A 71 -41.49 -2.04 -41.54
N TYR A 72 -41.60 -0.79 -41.97
CA TYR A 72 -41.66 0.41 -41.14
C TYR A 72 -43.09 0.68 -40.66
N HIS A 73 -43.24 1.26 -39.47
CA HIS A 73 -44.05 2.47 -39.28
C HIS A 73 -43.62 3.23 -38.01
N HIS A 74 -43.69 4.56 -38.06
CA HIS A 74 -43.28 5.49 -37.00
C HIS A 74 -44.28 5.52 -35.82
N ASP A 75 -43.79 5.72 -34.59
CA ASP A 75 -44.02 7.01 -33.89
C ASP A 75 -43.23 7.23 -32.57
N HIS A 76 -42.83 8.50 -32.40
CA HIS A 76 -42.41 9.25 -31.20
C HIS A 76 -41.28 8.77 -30.25
N VAL A 77 -40.47 9.74 -29.83
CA VAL A 77 -39.14 9.59 -29.21
C VAL A 77 -39.17 9.67 -27.68
N ALA A 78 -38.56 8.69 -27.02
CA ALA A 78 -38.03 8.81 -25.65
C ALA A 78 -36.65 8.11 -25.56
N LEU A 79 -35.60 8.87 -25.26
CA LEU A 79 -34.22 8.36 -25.24
C LEU A 79 -33.91 7.62 -23.93
N GLN A 80 -34.06 6.30 -23.93
CA GLN A 80 -33.38 5.40 -22.99
C GLN A 80 -32.18 4.74 -23.69
N LEU A 81 -30.97 5.03 -23.19
CA LEU A 81 -29.73 4.39 -23.63
C LEU A 81 -29.68 2.94 -23.10
N SER A 82 -29.72 1.98 -24.01
CA SER A 82 -29.64 0.54 -23.72
C SER A 82 -28.20 0.02 -23.76
N PRO A 83 -27.73 -0.76 -22.77
CA PRO A 83 -26.37 -1.32 -22.80
C PRO A 83 -26.25 -2.62 -23.61
N ASN A 84 -25.38 -2.61 -24.62
CA ASN A 84 -24.70 -3.73 -25.30
C ASN A 84 -25.17 -5.18 -24.98
N ALA A 85 -25.99 -5.75 -25.85
CA ALA A 85 -26.51 -7.12 -25.77
C ALA A 85 -25.51 -8.26 -26.10
N SER A 86 -24.21 -7.99 -26.30
CA SER A 86 -23.24 -8.97 -26.82
C SER A 86 -22.62 -9.93 -25.78
N VAL A 87 -22.84 -9.68 -24.48
CA VAL A 87 -22.34 -10.54 -23.39
C VAL A 87 -23.36 -11.60 -22.99
N LYS A 88 -24.65 -11.24 -22.89
CA LYS A 88 -25.75 -12.19 -22.55
C LYS A 88 -25.81 -13.38 -23.50
N SER A 89 -25.71 -13.13 -24.81
CA SER A 89 -25.77 -14.20 -25.84
C SER A 89 -24.60 -15.18 -25.76
N LYS A 90 -23.41 -14.74 -25.32
CA LYS A 90 -22.25 -15.62 -25.10
C LYS A 90 -22.35 -16.41 -23.80
N LEU A 91 -23.00 -15.87 -22.76
CA LEU A 91 -23.31 -16.60 -21.53
C LEU A 91 -24.30 -17.75 -21.81
N CYS A 92 -25.44 -17.46 -22.45
CA CYS A 92 -26.47 -18.47 -22.74
C CYS A 92 -26.01 -19.56 -23.73
N ARG A 93 -25.10 -19.25 -24.67
CA ARG A 93 -24.53 -20.26 -25.59
C ARG A 93 -23.57 -21.25 -24.91
N LYS A 94 -22.96 -20.91 -23.76
CA LYS A 94 -22.02 -21.79 -23.04
C LYS A 94 -22.64 -22.45 -21.80
N PHE A 95 -23.71 -21.86 -21.29
CA PHE A 95 -24.53 -22.40 -20.21
C PHE A 95 -25.99 -22.45 -20.68
N SER A 96 -26.38 -23.58 -21.28
CA SER A 96 -27.73 -23.83 -21.80
C SER A 96 -28.84 -23.86 -20.75
N TRP A 97 -28.49 -23.68 -19.47
CA TRP A 97 -29.43 -23.51 -18.35
C TRP A 97 -29.74 -22.04 -18.03
N LEU A 98 -28.99 -21.07 -18.59
CA LEU A 98 -29.31 -19.64 -18.47
C LEU A 98 -30.42 -19.19 -19.43
N SER A 99 -30.84 -20.05 -20.35
CA SER A 99 -32.06 -19.87 -21.16
C SER A 99 -33.26 -20.47 -20.45
N SER A 100 -33.67 -19.85 -19.33
CA SER A 100 -34.97 -20.12 -18.71
C SER A 100 -36.07 -19.57 -19.62
N SER A 101 -36.81 -20.44 -20.30
CA SER A 101 -38.09 -20.07 -20.89
C SER A 101 -39.01 -19.60 -19.77
N ALA A 102 -39.36 -18.32 -19.77
CA ALA A 102 -40.18 -17.71 -18.73
C ALA A 102 -41.65 -18.17 -18.84
N SER A 103 -41.97 -19.35 -18.32
CA SER A 103 -43.35 -19.76 -18.05
C SER A 103 -43.77 -19.28 -16.67
N SER A 104 -44.29 -18.05 -16.60
CA SER A 104 -45.05 -17.61 -15.43
C SER A 104 -46.33 -18.45 -15.34
N SER A 105 -46.42 -19.30 -14.31
CA SER A 105 -47.67 -19.97 -13.95
C SER A 105 -47.95 -19.75 -12.47
N ARG A 106 -49.09 -19.10 -12.19
CA ARG A 106 -49.70 -18.94 -10.86
C ARG A 106 -49.66 -20.24 -10.05
N ALA A 107 -49.57 -20.10 -8.74
CA ALA A 107 -49.72 -21.21 -7.80
C ALA A 107 -51.09 -21.90 -7.99
N SER A 108 -51.06 -23.11 -8.54
CA SER A 108 -52.15 -24.08 -8.55
C SER A 108 -51.54 -25.47 -8.43
N SER A 109 -52.00 -26.23 -7.44
CA SER A 109 -51.67 -27.64 -7.14
C SER A 109 -50.79 -28.38 -8.16
N LEU A 110 -49.54 -28.65 -7.80
CA LEU A 110 -48.62 -29.51 -8.57
C LEU A 110 -49.23 -30.91 -8.73
N SER A 111 -49.37 -31.38 -9.97
CA SER A 111 -49.68 -32.78 -10.30
C SER A 111 -48.42 -33.65 -10.24
N ASP A 112 -48.50 -34.92 -9.85
CA ASP A 112 -47.34 -35.83 -9.74
C ASP A 112 -46.41 -35.83 -10.97
N ALA A 113 -46.99 -35.82 -12.18
CA ALA A 113 -46.26 -35.74 -13.45
C ALA A 113 -45.45 -34.43 -13.67
N SER A 114 -45.48 -33.47 -12.74
CA SER A 114 -44.60 -32.30 -12.69
C SER A 114 -43.42 -32.51 -11.74
N VAL A 115 -43.64 -33.19 -10.61
CA VAL A 115 -42.61 -33.55 -9.62
C VAL A 115 -41.63 -34.56 -10.23
N GLU A 116 -42.11 -35.58 -10.94
CA GLU A 116 -41.25 -36.58 -11.61
C GLU A 116 -40.28 -35.92 -12.61
N ARG A 117 -40.73 -34.93 -13.39
CA ARG A 117 -39.88 -34.21 -14.35
C ARG A 117 -38.82 -33.36 -13.64
N VAL A 118 -39.15 -32.77 -12.50
CA VAL A 118 -38.22 -31.99 -11.67
C VAL A 118 -37.16 -32.91 -11.02
N VAL A 119 -37.55 -34.07 -10.51
CA VAL A 119 -36.61 -35.06 -9.96
C VAL A 119 -35.68 -35.59 -11.06
N ALA A 120 -36.23 -35.96 -12.23
CA ALA A 120 -35.44 -36.42 -13.37
C ALA A 120 -34.43 -35.36 -13.87
N SER A 121 -34.77 -34.07 -13.86
CA SER A 121 -33.82 -32.99 -14.22
C SER A 121 -32.71 -32.79 -13.18
N ARG A 122 -32.98 -33.10 -11.90
CA ARG A 122 -31.98 -33.14 -10.83
C ARG A 122 -31.05 -34.35 -10.97
N ASP A 123 -31.57 -35.54 -11.20
CA ASP A 123 -30.77 -36.75 -11.40
C ASP A 123 -29.85 -36.65 -12.62
N ALA A 124 -30.34 -36.08 -13.74
CA ALA A 124 -29.53 -35.83 -14.92
C ALA A 124 -28.34 -34.88 -14.63
N ARG A 125 -28.53 -33.87 -13.76
CA ARG A 125 -27.44 -32.97 -13.32
C ARG A 125 -26.50 -33.63 -12.32
N LYS A 126 -27.01 -34.49 -11.44
CA LYS A 126 -26.23 -35.32 -10.49
C LYS A 126 -25.28 -36.25 -11.26
N MET A 127 -25.76 -36.94 -12.28
CA MET A 127 -24.92 -37.75 -13.19
C MET A 127 -23.87 -36.89 -13.93
N LYS A 128 -24.25 -35.71 -14.43
CA LYS A 128 -23.33 -34.79 -15.09
C LYS A 128 -22.24 -34.26 -14.16
N ALA A 129 -22.56 -33.98 -12.90
CA ALA A 129 -21.59 -33.58 -11.88
C ALA A 129 -20.58 -34.70 -11.58
N GLN A 130 -21.07 -35.94 -11.41
CA GLN A 130 -20.23 -37.12 -11.21
C GLN A 130 -19.26 -37.36 -12.39
N LEU A 131 -19.72 -37.16 -13.63
CA LEU A 131 -18.85 -37.20 -14.82
C LEU A 131 -17.75 -36.12 -14.78
N ILE A 132 -18.07 -34.89 -14.38
CA ILE A 132 -17.10 -33.77 -14.25
C ILE A 132 -16.05 -34.05 -13.15
N ARG A 133 -16.40 -34.76 -12.07
CA ARG A 133 -15.50 -35.13 -10.97
C ARG A 133 -14.30 -35.97 -11.45
N THR A 134 -14.44 -36.75 -12.52
CA THR A 134 -13.37 -37.62 -13.06
C THR A 134 -12.23 -36.87 -13.78
N LYS A 135 -12.44 -35.61 -14.21
CA LYS A 135 -11.44 -34.83 -14.99
C LYS A 135 -10.63 -33.87 -14.12
N SER A 136 -9.53 -34.33 -13.52
CA SER A 136 -8.44 -33.47 -12.95
C SER A 136 -8.84 -32.46 -11.84
N SER A 137 -10.11 -32.39 -11.47
CA SER A 137 -10.73 -31.35 -10.63
C SER A 137 -10.48 -31.60 -9.14
N ALA A 138 -10.60 -32.84 -8.67
CA ALA A 138 -10.29 -33.23 -7.29
C ALA A 138 -8.89 -32.80 -6.85
N GLN A 139 -7.89 -32.89 -7.74
CA GLN A 139 -6.50 -32.51 -7.44
C GLN A 139 -6.29 -30.98 -7.36
N ARG A 140 -7.21 -30.18 -7.93
CA ARG A 140 -7.29 -28.72 -7.72
C ARG A 140 -8.09 -28.35 -6.45
N ALA A 141 -9.04 -29.19 -6.06
CA ALA A 141 -9.91 -28.97 -4.89
C ALA A 141 -9.18 -29.06 -3.54
N LEU A 142 -8.03 -29.76 -3.48
CA LEU A 142 -7.24 -29.99 -2.25
C LEU A 142 -6.84 -28.71 -1.48
N GLY A 143 -6.86 -27.54 -2.11
CA GLY A 143 -6.61 -26.24 -1.45
C GLY A 143 -7.81 -25.65 -0.69
N GLY A 144 -9.01 -26.22 -0.82
CA GLY A 144 -10.25 -25.73 -0.21
C GLY A 144 -10.58 -26.34 1.16
N LEU A 145 -11.56 -25.72 1.84
CA LEU A 145 -12.19 -26.19 3.09
C LEU A 145 -11.22 -26.56 4.23
N ARG A 146 -10.10 -25.84 4.35
CA ARG A 146 -9.14 -26.03 5.45
C ARG A 146 -9.72 -25.49 6.75
N PHE A 147 -9.94 -26.36 7.74
CA PHE A 147 -10.35 -25.94 9.09
C PHE A 147 -9.17 -25.42 9.94
N ILE A 148 -7.96 -25.92 9.68
CA ILE A 148 -6.71 -25.52 10.33
C ILE A 148 -5.79 -24.85 9.30
N SER A 149 -5.33 -23.64 9.58
CA SER A 149 -4.41 -22.91 8.69
C SER A 149 -2.98 -23.43 8.81
N LYS A 150 -2.32 -23.69 7.66
CA LYS A 150 -0.90 -24.07 7.49
C LYS A 150 -0.48 -25.49 7.92
N THR A 151 -1.11 -26.51 7.34
CA THR A 151 -0.53 -27.86 7.25
C THR A 151 0.07 -28.08 5.86
N THR A 152 1.32 -27.67 5.66
CA THR A 152 2.04 -27.88 4.38
C THR A 152 2.92 -29.12 4.38
N ASN A 153 3.39 -29.59 5.54
CA ASN A 153 4.15 -30.83 5.69
C ASN A 153 3.48 -31.76 6.72
N THR A 154 3.73 -33.07 6.60
CA THR A 154 3.28 -34.08 7.58
C THR A 154 4.01 -33.98 8.91
N GLU A 155 5.26 -33.49 8.93
CA GLU A 155 6.04 -33.26 10.16
C GLU A 155 5.40 -32.18 11.05
N ASP A 156 4.79 -31.15 10.44
CA ASP A 156 4.11 -30.05 11.16
C ASP A 156 2.91 -30.55 11.99
N VAL A 157 2.20 -31.60 11.53
CA VAL A 157 0.95 -32.08 12.17
C VAL A 157 1.21 -32.61 13.58
N ASN A 158 2.33 -33.30 13.78
CA ASN A 158 2.72 -33.83 15.09
C ASN A 158 3.14 -32.71 16.06
N GLU A 159 3.78 -31.64 15.56
CA GLU A 159 4.10 -30.46 16.39
C GLU A 159 2.84 -29.67 16.74
N LEU A 160 1.91 -29.51 15.79
CA LEU A 160 0.61 -28.89 16.03
C LEU A 160 -0.21 -29.68 17.07
N TRP A 161 -0.21 -31.01 17.02
CA TRP A 161 -0.87 -31.83 18.04
C TRP A 161 -0.28 -31.62 19.44
N ARG A 162 1.06 -31.58 19.60
CA ARG A 162 1.68 -31.28 20.91
C ARG A 162 1.22 -29.93 21.48
N ASN A 163 0.99 -28.94 20.61
CA ASN A 163 0.46 -27.64 21.02
C ASN A 163 -1.02 -27.72 21.44
N VAL A 164 -1.83 -28.58 20.82
CA VAL A 164 -3.21 -28.87 21.24
C VAL A 164 -3.23 -29.62 22.57
N GLU A 165 -2.41 -30.66 22.70
CA GLU A 165 -2.23 -31.46 23.92
C GLU A 165 -1.80 -30.58 25.11
N SER A 166 -0.83 -29.67 24.90
CA SER A 166 -0.42 -28.71 25.93
C SER A 166 -1.54 -27.73 26.33
N ARG A 167 -2.45 -27.37 25.41
CA ARG A 167 -3.62 -26.53 25.72
C ARG A 167 -4.72 -27.34 26.42
N PHE A 168 -4.94 -28.60 26.04
CA PHE A 168 -5.85 -29.51 26.73
C PHE A 168 -5.49 -29.60 28.22
N VAL A 169 -4.22 -29.91 28.54
CA VAL A 169 -3.72 -29.98 29.93
C VAL A 169 -3.89 -28.65 30.70
N SER A 170 -3.91 -27.51 30.00
CA SER A 170 -4.10 -26.19 30.63
C SER A 170 -5.57 -25.75 30.80
N LEU A 171 -6.51 -26.37 30.07
CA LEU A 171 -7.94 -25.99 30.05
C LEU A 171 -8.83 -26.97 30.81
N VAL A 172 -8.38 -28.21 30.94
CA VAL A 172 -9.05 -29.27 31.70
C VAL A 172 -9.11 -28.93 33.19
N LYS A 173 -10.26 -29.18 33.81
CA LYS A 173 -10.51 -28.99 35.24
C LYS A 173 -10.18 -30.29 36.01
N GLU A 174 -10.41 -30.32 37.31
CA GLU A 174 -10.10 -31.49 38.17
C GLU A 174 -10.78 -32.80 37.73
N ASP A 175 -11.80 -32.73 36.87
CA ASP A 175 -12.54 -33.86 36.31
C ASP A 175 -11.86 -34.53 35.09
N GLY A 176 -10.73 -34.01 34.59
CA GLY A 176 -9.96 -34.65 33.51
C GLY A 176 -10.56 -34.53 32.11
N LEU A 177 -11.63 -33.75 31.95
CA LEU A 177 -12.42 -33.63 30.71
C LEU A 177 -12.39 -32.20 30.16
N LEU A 178 -12.39 -32.05 28.83
CA LEU A 178 -12.50 -30.76 28.16
C LEU A 178 -13.98 -30.45 27.87
N ALA A 179 -14.46 -29.27 28.26
CA ALA A 179 -15.83 -28.84 27.98
C ALA A 179 -16.00 -28.36 26.53
N ARG A 180 -17.23 -28.49 26.00
CA ARG A 180 -17.60 -28.05 24.64
C ARG A 180 -17.26 -26.58 24.37
N GLU A 181 -17.37 -25.70 25.36
CA GLU A 181 -17.07 -24.27 25.25
C GLU A 181 -15.56 -23.98 25.13
N ASP A 182 -14.73 -24.85 25.71
CA ASP A 182 -13.28 -24.74 25.76
C ASP A 182 -12.60 -25.43 24.54
N PHE A 183 -13.35 -26.25 23.78
CA PHE A 183 -12.88 -26.93 22.56
C PHE A 183 -12.22 -25.98 21.56
N ALA A 184 -12.87 -24.84 21.28
CA ALA A 184 -12.36 -23.83 20.35
C ALA A 184 -10.98 -23.29 20.75
N GLU A 185 -10.73 -23.13 22.04
CA GLU A 185 -9.46 -22.64 22.57
C GLU A 185 -8.39 -23.73 22.52
N CYS A 186 -8.77 -24.97 22.82
CA CYS A 186 -7.91 -26.14 22.74
C CYS A 186 -7.38 -26.40 21.32
N ILE A 187 -8.24 -26.38 20.29
CA ILE A 187 -7.81 -26.60 18.89
C ILE A 187 -7.13 -25.37 18.24
N GLY A 188 -7.09 -24.22 18.93
CA GLY A 188 -6.47 -23.00 18.40
C GLY A 188 -7.39 -22.13 17.52
N MET A 189 -8.71 -22.33 17.62
CA MET A 189 -9.75 -21.54 16.96
C MET A 189 -10.44 -20.55 17.93
N ALA A 190 -9.71 -20.04 18.92
CA ALA A 190 -10.23 -19.16 19.98
C ALA A 190 -10.92 -17.87 19.45
N ASP A 191 -10.47 -17.35 18.30
CA ASP A 191 -11.07 -16.17 17.64
C ASP A 191 -12.44 -16.46 16.97
N SER A 192 -12.83 -17.73 16.84
CA SER A 192 -14.04 -18.18 16.15
C SER A 192 -14.76 -19.30 16.91
N LYS A 193 -15.10 -19.04 18.20
CA LYS A 193 -15.67 -20.05 19.12
C LYS A 193 -16.95 -20.71 18.59
N GLU A 194 -17.93 -19.92 18.15
CA GLU A 194 -19.21 -20.41 17.61
C GLU A 194 -19.02 -21.40 16.44
N PHE A 195 -18.14 -21.09 15.50
CA PHE A 195 -17.84 -21.95 14.36
C PHE A 195 -17.12 -23.25 14.78
N ALA A 196 -16.15 -23.16 15.70
CA ALA A 196 -15.45 -24.34 16.20
C ALA A 196 -16.37 -25.26 17.03
N VAL A 197 -17.36 -24.70 17.71
CA VAL A 197 -18.44 -25.44 18.38
C VAL A 197 -19.35 -26.13 17.37
N GLY A 198 -19.68 -25.49 16.23
CA GLY A 198 -20.39 -26.15 15.13
C GLY A 198 -19.64 -27.37 14.58
N VAL A 199 -18.31 -27.28 14.44
CA VAL A 199 -17.45 -28.42 14.05
C VAL A 199 -17.45 -29.53 15.13
N PHE A 200 -17.39 -29.17 16.41
CA PHE A 200 -17.51 -30.13 17.51
C PHE A 200 -18.84 -30.89 17.46
N ASP A 201 -19.95 -30.16 17.31
CA ASP A 201 -21.29 -30.74 17.29
C ASP A 201 -21.46 -31.67 16.07
N ALA A 202 -20.92 -31.31 14.90
CA ALA A 202 -20.92 -32.17 13.71
C ALA A 202 -20.12 -33.47 13.93
N LEU A 203 -18.93 -33.40 14.52
CA LEU A 203 -18.09 -34.57 14.83
C LEU A 203 -18.71 -35.48 15.92
N ALA A 204 -19.42 -34.90 16.88
CA ALA A 204 -20.15 -35.62 17.91
C ALA A 204 -21.41 -36.31 17.34
N ARG A 205 -22.20 -35.62 16.50
CA ARG A 205 -23.33 -36.18 15.74
C ARG A 205 -22.90 -37.37 14.89
N ARG A 206 -21.78 -37.27 14.18
CA ARG A 206 -21.20 -38.36 13.37
C ARG A 206 -20.85 -39.63 14.17
N ARG A 207 -20.73 -39.54 15.50
CA ARG A 207 -20.56 -40.69 16.41
C ARG A 207 -21.85 -41.15 17.09
N GLN A 208 -22.99 -40.53 16.79
CA GLN A 208 -24.28 -40.70 17.48
C GLN A 208 -24.20 -40.37 18.98
N GLN A 209 -23.31 -39.45 19.38
CA GLN A 209 -23.08 -39.08 20.78
C GLN A 209 -23.42 -37.61 21.03
N LYS A 210 -24.24 -37.31 22.04
CA LYS A 210 -24.45 -35.94 22.55
C LYS A 210 -23.45 -35.65 23.68
N LEU A 211 -22.20 -35.37 23.30
CA LEU A 211 -21.09 -35.10 24.22
C LEU A 211 -21.13 -33.63 24.68
N GLY A 212 -21.29 -33.38 25.98
CA GLY A 212 -21.06 -32.04 26.57
C GLY A 212 -19.60 -31.79 26.97
N LYS A 213 -18.82 -32.87 27.10
CA LYS A 213 -17.39 -32.88 27.42
C LYS A 213 -16.72 -34.05 26.67
N ILE A 214 -15.41 -33.95 26.43
CA ILE A 214 -14.62 -34.99 25.76
C ILE A 214 -13.34 -35.36 26.51
N THR A 215 -12.87 -36.59 26.34
CA THR A 215 -11.55 -37.04 26.80
C THR A 215 -10.43 -36.58 25.86
N LYS A 216 -9.18 -36.85 26.26
CA LYS A 216 -7.99 -36.56 25.45
C LYS A 216 -7.94 -37.42 24.18
N GLU A 217 -8.39 -38.65 24.28
CA GLU A 217 -8.42 -39.65 23.20
C GLU A 217 -9.47 -39.24 22.15
N GLU A 218 -10.67 -38.87 22.59
CA GLU A 218 -11.73 -38.34 21.72
C GLU A 218 -11.30 -37.05 21.01
N LEU A 219 -10.62 -36.14 21.74
CA LEU A 219 -10.02 -34.94 21.14
C LEU A 219 -8.97 -35.28 20.07
N HIS A 220 -8.15 -36.31 20.28
CA HIS A 220 -7.15 -36.73 19.30
C HIS A 220 -7.79 -37.28 18.04
N GLU A 221 -8.86 -38.07 18.16
CA GLU A 221 -9.62 -38.58 17.02
C GLU A 221 -10.38 -37.47 16.26
N PHE A 222 -10.89 -36.45 16.98
CA PHE A 222 -11.45 -35.25 16.36
C PHE A 222 -10.36 -34.46 15.61
N TRP A 223 -9.18 -34.31 16.22
CA TRP A 223 -8.05 -33.63 15.60
C TRP A 223 -7.56 -34.31 14.32
N LEU A 224 -7.49 -35.65 14.29
CA LEU A 224 -7.14 -36.42 13.09
C LEU A 224 -8.15 -36.19 11.95
N GLN A 225 -9.45 -36.10 12.24
CA GLN A 225 -10.47 -35.80 11.23
C GLN A 225 -10.39 -34.36 10.71
N ILE A 226 -10.19 -33.37 11.59
CA ILE A 226 -10.10 -31.94 11.23
C ILE A 226 -8.80 -31.65 10.44
N SER A 227 -7.72 -32.39 10.71
CA SER A 227 -6.40 -32.20 10.08
C SER A 227 -6.18 -33.01 8.79
N ASP A 228 -7.13 -33.88 8.40
CA ASP A 228 -7.10 -34.60 7.13
C ASP A 228 -6.93 -33.63 5.94
N GLN A 229 -6.20 -34.07 4.92
CA GLN A 229 -5.96 -33.36 3.68
C GLN A 229 -6.95 -33.74 2.56
N SER A 230 -7.77 -34.79 2.75
CA SER A 230 -8.78 -35.15 1.77
C SER A 230 -9.86 -34.08 1.65
N PHE A 231 -10.18 -33.70 0.41
CA PHE A 231 -11.24 -32.73 0.14
C PHE A 231 -12.61 -33.29 0.53
N ASP A 232 -12.85 -34.59 0.31
CA ASP A 232 -14.11 -35.25 0.61
C ASP A 232 -14.40 -35.30 2.13
N ALA A 233 -13.44 -35.62 2.99
CA ALA A 233 -13.68 -35.60 4.44
C ALA A 233 -13.94 -34.18 4.96
N ARG A 234 -13.22 -33.18 4.45
CA ARG A 234 -13.45 -31.76 4.78
C ARG A 234 -14.82 -31.28 4.31
N LEU A 235 -15.24 -31.67 3.12
CA LEU A 235 -16.56 -31.35 2.58
C LEU A 235 -17.66 -32.02 3.39
N GLN A 236 -17.48 -33.28 3.80
CA GLN A 236 -18.43 -33.97 4.67
C GLN A 236 -18.54 -33.26 6.02
N ILE A 237 -17.44 -32.94 6.70
CA ILE A 237 -17.49 -32.20 7.99
C ILE A 237 -18.15 -30.82 7.82
N PHE A 238 -17.95 -30.16 6.67
CA PHE A 238 -18.59 -28.88 6.38
C PHE A 238 -20.09 -29.02 6.09
N PHE A 239 -20.51 -30.12 5.46
CA PHE A 239 -21.91 -30.47 5.22
C PHE A 239 -22.60 -30.87 6.53
N ASP A 240 -22.01 -31.77 7.32
CA ASP A 240 -22.50 -32.24 8.63
C ASP A 240 -22.62 -31.09 9.66
N MET A 241 -21.91 -29.97 9.44
CA MET A 241 -22.01 -28.73 10.22
C MET A 241 -23.17 -27.83 9.76
N ALA A 242 -23.59 -27.93 8.50
CA ALA A 242 -24.71 -27.20 7.91
C ALA A 242 -26.04 -27.94 8.14
N ASP A 243 -26.04 -29.25 7.90
CA ASP A 243 -27.14 -30.18 8.19
C ASP A 243 -27.29 -30.29 9.71
N SER A 244 -28.31 -29.62 10.23
CA SER A 244 -28.58 -29.53 11.66
C SER A 244 -29.50 -30.65 12.15
N ASN A 245 -30.24 -31.28 11.22
CA ASN A 245 -31.35 -32.17 11.49
C ASN A 245 -31.07 -33.65 11.11
N GLU A 246 -29.92 -33.92 10.50
CA GLU A 246 -29.42 -35.22 10.01
C GLU A 246 -30.26 -35.82 8.86
N ASP A 247 -31.00 -35.01 8.10
CA ASP A 247 -31.86 -35.48 7.00
C ASP A 247 -31.13 -35.65 5.64
N GLY A 248 -29.85 -35.28 5.58
CA GLY A 248 -28.99 -35.39 4.39
C GLY A 248 -29.18 -34.25 3.39
N ARG A 249 -29.85 -33.17 3.79
CA ARG A 249 -30.17 -32.00 2.98
C ARG A 249 -29.83 -30.74 3.78
N ILE A 250 -29.68 -29.62 3.09
CA ILE A 250 -29.52 -28.31 3.73
C ILE A 250 -30.60 -27.38 3.16
N THR A 251 -31.39 -26.81 4.06
CA THR A 251 -32.46 -25.84 3.74
C THR A 251 -31.92 -24.42 3.60
N ARG A 252 -32.74 -23.47 3.10
CA ARG A 252 -32.36 -22.04 3.03
C ARG A 252 -31.94 -21.49 4.39
N ASP A 253 -32.66 -21.87 5.44
CA ASP A 253 -32.48 -21.29 6.77
C ASP A 253 -31.20 -21.83 7.44
N GLU A 254 -30.82 -23.09 7.19
CA GLU A 254 -29.53 -23.66 7.60
C GLU A 254 -28.34 -23.02 6.84
N ILE A 255 -28.50 -22.70 5.55
CA ILE A 255 -27.50 -21.90 4.81
C ILE A 255 -27.37 -20.50 5.44
N GLN A 256 -28.47 -19.89 5.84
CA GLN A 256 -28.47 -18.58 6.52
C GLN A 256 -27.76 -18.66 7.87
N GLU A 257 -28.02 -19.67 8.69
CA GLU A 257 -27.31 -19.89 9.97
C GLU A 257 -25.81 -20.10 9.77
N LEU A 258 -25.41 -20.97 8.83
CA LEU A 258 -24.00 -21.21 8.55
C LEU A 258 -23.29 -19.98 7.95
N LEU A 259 -24.01 -19.16 7.17
CA LEU A 259 -23.50 -17.88 6.68
C LEU A 259 -23.34 -16.87 7.83
N VAL A 260 -24.25 -16.83 8.80
CA VAL A 260 -24.13 -16.02 10.03
C VAL A 260 -22.94 -16.47 10.89
N LEU A 261 -22.70 -17.76 11.04
CA LEU A 261 -21.51 -18.30 11.73
C LEU A 261 -20.23 -17.90 10.99
N SER A 262 -20.19 -18.04 9.67
CA SER A 262 -19.07 -17.64 8.81
C SER A 262 -18.79 -16.13 8.89
N ALA A 263 -19.85 -15.31 8.85
CA ALA A 263 -19.77 -13.85 8.97
C ALA A 263 -19.25 -13.42 10.35
N SER A 264 -19.73 -14.06 11.42
CA SER A 264 -19.32 -13.79 12.80
C SER A 264 -17.84 -14.17 13.00
N ALA A 265 -17.42 -15.35 12.53
CA ALA A 265 -16.02 -15.79 12.56
C ALA A 265 -15.06 -14.82 11.84
N ASN A 266 -15.51 -14.17 10.75
CA ASN A 266 -14.72 -13.20 9.98
C ASN A 266 -14.96 -11.73 10.39
N ARG A 267 -15.78 -11.47 11.42
CA ARG A 267 -16.14 -10.14 11.93
C ARG A 267 -16.77 -9.21 10.87
N LEU A 268 -17.63 -9.78 10.01
CA LEU A 268 -18.32 -9.09 8.92
C LEU A 268 -19.79 -8.78 9.28
N SER A 269 -20.02 -7.73 10.07
CA SER A 269 -21.37 -7.39 10.58
C SER A 269 -22.41 -7.17 9.47
N LYS A 270 -22.07 -6.42 8.42
CA LYS A 270 -22.99 -6.17 7.28
C LYS A 270 -23.43 -7.45 6.57
N LEU A 271 -22.51 -8.42 6.45
CA LEU A 271 -22.81 -9.72 5.81
C LEU A 271 -23.71 -10.60 6.70
N LYS A 272 -23.63 -10.42 8.04
CA LYS A 272 -24.55 -11.04 9.01
C LYS A 272 -25.96 -10.45 8.93
N GLU A 273 -26.08 -9.15 8.67
CA GLU A 273 -27.37 -8.46 8.49
C GLU A 273 -28.05 -8.85 7.17
N GLU A 274 -27.28 -8.96 6.07
CA GLU A 274 -27.76 -9.32 4.72
C GLU A 274 -27.79 -10.84 4.46
N ALA A 275 -27.64 -11.68 5.50
CA ALA A 275 -27.44 -13.13 5.36
C ALA A 275 -28.61 -13.85 4.67
N GLU A 276 -29.85 -13.39 4.85
CA GLU A 276 -31.05 -13.95 4.23
C GLU A 276 -31.06 -13.77 2.69
N GLU A 277 -30.67 -12.60 2.21
CA GLU A 277 -30.59 -12.30 0.77
C GLU A 277 -29.51 -13.17 0.10
N TYR A 278 -28.36 -13.32 0.78
CA TYR A 278 -27.26 -14.15 0.30
C TYR A 278 -27.56 -15.67 0.35
N ALA A 279 -28.29 -16.15 1.36
CA ALA A 279 -28.78 -17.53 1.39
C ALA A 279 -29.77 -17.79 0.24
N SER A 280 -30.66 -16.83 -0.04
CA SER A 280 -31.59 -16.88 -1.17
C SER A 280 -30.85 -16.91 -2.52
N LEU A 281 -29.77 -16.13 -2.67
CA LEU A 281 -28.90 -16.15 -3.85
C LEU A 281 -28.18 -17.50 -4.05
N ILE A 282 -27.77 -18.17 -2.97
CA ILE A 282 -27.19 -19.52 -3.05
C ILE A 282 -28.25 -20.54 -3.49
N MET A 283 -29.46 -20.46 -2.94
CA MET A 283 -30.56 -21.36 -3.30
C MET A 283 -31.01 -21.19 -4.76
N GLU A 284 -31.08 -19.97 -5.27
CA GLU A 284 -31.43 -19.69 -6.67
C GLU A 284 -30.45 -20.35 -7.67
N GLU A 285 -29.16 -20.45 -7.31
CA GLU A 285 -28.12 -21.01 -8.16
C GLU A 285 -27.92 -22.53 -7.96
N LEU A 286 -28.12 -23.04 -6.74
CA LEU A 286 -27.95 -24.47 -6.42
C LEU A 286 -29.22 -25.30 -6.62
N ASP A 287 -30.40 -24.73 -6.37
CA ASP A 287 -31.71 -25.38 -6.44
C ASP A 287 -32.66 -24.62 -7.40
N PRO A 288 -32.32 -24.50 -8.71
CA PRO A 288 -33.15 -23.82 -9.69
C PRO A 288 -34.50 -24.50 -9.95
N GLU A 289 -34.69 -25.72 -9.43
CA GLU A 289 -35.97 -26.44 -9.38
C GLU A 289 -36.91 -25.94 -8.27
N ASN A 290 -36.40 -25.16 -7.31
CA ASN A 290 -37.15 -24.69 -6.14
C ASN A 290 -37.80 -25.83 -5.34
N LEU A 291 -37.02 -26.88 -5.05
CA LEU A 291 -37.38 -27.96 -4.13
C LEU A 291 -37.18 -27.57 -2.65
N GLY A 292 -36.48 -26.47 -2.38
CA GLY A 292 -36.28 -25.91 -1.05
C GLY A 292 -35.06 -26.45 -0.30
N TYR A 293 -34.27 -27.35 -0.92
CA TYR A 293 -33.11 -27.98 -0.28
C TYR A 293 -31.96 -28.28 -1.25
N ILE A 294 -30.74 -28.33 -0.73
CA ILE A 294 -29.53 -28.77 -1.45
C ILE A 294 -28.94 -30.04 -0.84
N GLU A 295 -28.36 -30.89 -1.68
CA GLU A 295 -27.63 -32.11 -1.31
C GLU A 295 -26.11 -31.89 -1.43
N LEU A 296 -25.30 -32.76 -0.80
CA LEU A 296 -23.83 -32.71 -0.79
C LEU A 296 -23.19 -32.46 -2.17
N TRP A 297 -23.70 -33.12 -3.22
CA TRP A 297 -23.15 -33.03 -4.59
C TRP A 297 -23.35 -31.66 -5.24
N GLN A 298 -24.36 -30.88 -4.84
CA GLN A 298 -24.60 -29.52 -5.35
C GLN A 298 -23.56 -28.57 -4.76
N LEU A 299 -23.32 -28.67 -3.44
CA LEU A 299 -22.29 -27.92 -2.74
C LEU A 299 -20.89 -28.27 -3.28
N GLU A 300 -20.62 -29.57 -3.49
CA GLU A 300 -19.40 -30.05 -4.15
C GLU A 300 -19.21 -29.39 -5.52
N THR A 301 -20.25 -29.43 -6.37
CA THR A 301 -20.20 -28.91 -7.74
C THR A 301 -19.87 -27.43 -7.78
N LEU A 302 -20.46 -26.61 -6.91
CA LEU A 302 -20.19 -25.17 -6.84
C LEU A 302 -18.77 -24.90 -6.32
N LEU A 303 -18.31 -25.63 -5.29
CA LEU A 303 -16.94 -25.51 -4.79
C LEU A 303 -15.88 -25.91 -5.82
N LEU A 304 -16.13 -26.96 -6.61
CA LEU A 304 -15.27 -27.37 -7.73
C LEU A 304 -15.32 -26.36 -8.90
N GLN A 305 -16.47 -25.77 -9.18
CA GLN A 305 -16.64 -24.75 -10.22
C GLN A 305 -16.21 -23.34 -9.77
N ARG A 306 -15.82 -23.14 -8.51
CA ARG A 306 -15.40 -21.85 -7.96
C ARG A 306 -14.40 -21.12 -8.86
N GLU A 307 -13.35 -21.79 -9.34
CA GLU A 307 -12.35 -21.17 -10.23
C GLU A 307 -12.96 -20.66 -11.55
N VAL A 308 -14.02 -21.30 -12.05
CA VAL A 308 -14.72 -20.91 -13.27
C VAL A 308 -15.47 -19.60 -13.04
N TYR A 309 -16.26 -19.50 -11.96
CA TYR A 309 -16.91 -18.25 -11.54
C TYR A 309 -15.89 -17.14 -11.23
N MET A 310 -14.78 -17.47 -10.57
CA MET A 310 -13.69 -16.52 -10.31
C MET A 310 -13.06 -16.01 -11.61
N ASN A 311 -13.02 -16.80 -12.69
CA ASN A 311 -12.49 -16.38 -13.98
C ASN A 311 -13.49 -15.56 -14.82
N TYR A 312 -14.80 -15.74 -14.68
CA TYR A 312 -15.79 -14.86 -15.31
C TYR A 312 -15.81 -13.46 -14.69
N SER A 313 -15.52 -13.33 -13.39
CA SER A 313 -15.46 -12.04 -12.66
C SER A 313 -14.22 -11.16 -12.96
N ARG A 314 -13.38 -11.50 -13.94
CA ARG A 314 -12.04 -10.89 -14.17
C ARG A 314 -11.85 -9.83 -15.28
N PRO A 315 -12.85 -9.18 -15.90
CA PRO A 315 -12.57 -8.27 -17.03
C PRO A 315 -11.69 -7.05 -16.67
N LEU A 316 -11.59 -6.65 -15.40
CA LEU A 316 -10.69 -5.59 -14.91
C LEU A 316 -9.37 -6.14 -14.28
N SER A 317 -9.12 -7.46 -14.32
CA SER A 317 -7.91 -8.10 -13.76
C SER A 317 -7.52 -9.38 -14.52
N ILE A 318 -6.96 -9.18 -15.71
CA ILE A 318 -6.60 -10.24 -16.67
C ILE A 318 -5.09 -10.60 -16.57
N PRO A 319 -4.67 -11.88 -16.59
CA PRO A 319 -5.28 -13.07 -15.99
C PRO A 319 -4.31 -13.77 -14.99
N SER A 320 -4.81 -14.72 -14.19
CA SER A 320 -3.96 -15.78 -13.62
C SER A 320 -4.44 -17.15 -14.10
N GLY A 321 -3.80 -17.68 -15.13
CA GLY A 321 -4.09 -19.01 -15.68
C GLY A 321 -2.84 -19.61 -16.31
N GLY A 322 -2.42 -20.80 -15.84
CA GLY A 322 -1.38 -21.61 -16.47
C GLY A 322 0.08 -21.23 -16.21
N TRP A 323 0.41 -20.51 -15.12
CA TRP A 323 1.79 -20.01 -14.88
C TRP A 323 2.64 -20.81 -13.85
N SER A 324 2.30 -22.08 -13.58
CA SER A 324 3.17 -22.99 -12.82
C SER A 324 4.25 -23.68 -13.68
N GLN A 325 4.07 -23.78 -15.00
CA GLN A 325 4.96 -24.58 -15.87
C GLN A 325 6.13 -23.81 -16.51
N ASN A 326 6.20 -22.48 -16.40
CA ASN A 326 7.27 -21.67 -16.99
C ASN A 326 8.29 -21.11 -15.97
N LEU A 327 8.31 -21.65 -14.75
CA LEU A 327 9.15 -21.18 -13.64
C LEU A 327 10.66 -21.52 -13.80
N SER A 328 11.05 -22.25 -14.85
CA SER A 328 12.38 -22.87 -15.02
C SER A 328 13.40 -22.05 -15.83
N SER A 329 13.03 -20.91 -16.42
CA SER A 329 13.92 -20.16 -17.34
C SER A 329 14.72 -19.00 -16.70
N LEU A 330 14.52 -18.68 -15.42
CA LEU A 330 15.30 -17.66 -14.70
C LEU A 330 16.71 -18.19 -14.33
N LYS A 331 17.59 -18.28 -15.35
CA LYS A 331 18.99 -18.71 -15.18
C LYS A 331 19.70 -17.89 -14.08
N PRO A 332 20.18 -18.50 -12.98
CA PRO A 332 20.87 -17.77 -11.94
C PRO A 332 22.23 -17.30 -12.44
N LYS A 333 22.41 -15.98 -12.64
CA LYS A 333 23.73 -15.40 -12.89
C LYS A 333 24.65 -15.62 -11.68
N SER A 334 25.92 -15.89 -11.97
CA SER A 334 27.01 -16.19 -11.03
C SER A 334 27.00 -15.30 -9.77
N ILE A 335 27.38 -15.88 -8.63
CA ILE A 335 27.49 -15.19 -7.33
C ILE A 335 28.40 -13.95 -7.42
N VAL A 336 29.49 -14.02 -8.20
CA VAL A 336 30.40 -12.88 -8.42
C VAL A 336 29.69 -11.76 -9.19
N HIS A 337 28.92 -12.09 -10.23
CA HIS A 337 28.14 -11.12 -10.99
C HIS A 337 26.98 -10.54 -10.14
N ARG A 338 26.41 -11.33 -9.22
CA ARG A 338 25.41 -10.88 -8.24
C ARG A 338 26.00 -9.90 -7.25
N LEU A 339 27.20 -10.16 -6.71
CA LEU A 339 27.88 -9.27 -5.77
C LEU A 339 28.36 -7.97 -6.46
N SER A 340 28.91 -8.08 -7.67
CA SER A 340 29.30 -6.91 -8.49
C SER A 340 28.10 -6.01 -8.79
N HIS A 341 26.95 -6.58 -9.20
CA HIS A 341 25.72 -5.80 -9.39
C HIS A 341 25.11 -5.30 -8.08
N PHE A 342 25.20 -6.04 -6.96
CA PHE A 342 24.81 -5.56 -5.63
C PHE A 342 25.59 -4.30 -5.28
N VAL A 343 26.92 -4.33 -5.39
CA VAL A 343 27.78 -3.19 -5.05
C VAL A 343 27.52 -2.02 -6.00
N ARG A 344 27.45 -2.27 -7.33
CA ARG A 344 27.14 -1.25 -8.32
C ARG A 344 25.77 -0.62 -8.10
N TRP A 345 24.74 -1.41 -7.77
CA TRP A 345 23.40 -0.91 -7.49
C TRP A 345 23.31 -0.18 -6.15
N ALA A 346 23.92 -0.71 -5.08
CA ALA A 346 23.92 -0.08 -3.76
C ALA A 346 24.65 1.27 -3.79
N LEU A 347 25.75 1.34 -4.56
CA LEU A 347 26.44 2.59 -4.89
C LEU A 347 25.53 3.53 -5.68
N ILE A 348 24.78 3.07 -6.70
CA ILE A 348 23.88 3.92 -7.50
C ILE A 348 22.64 4.39 -6.71
N GLU A 349 21.95 3.53 -5.94
CA GLU A 349 20.74 3.89 -5.18
C GLU A 349 21.07 4.87 -4.05
N ASN A 350 22.22 4.69 -3.39
CA ASN A 350 22.61 5.51 -2.24
C ASN A 350 23.70 6.54 -2.58
N TRP A 351 24.01 6.75 -3.87
CA TRP A 351 25.11 7.62 -4.30
C TRP A 351 24.98 9.04 -3.74
N GLN A 352 23.78 9.61 -3.80
CA GLN A 352 23.45 10.94 -3.28
C GLN A 352 23.66 11.02 -1.76
N ARG A 353 23.21 10.00 -1.01
CA ARG A 353 23.37 9.92 0.45
C ARG A 353 24.86 9.83 0.82
N SER A 354 25.58 8.91 0.19
CA SER A 354 27.01 8.70 0.41
C SER A 354 27.84 9.92 0.02
N TRP A 355 27.49 10.61 -1.08
CA TRP A 355 28.13 11.85 -1.52
C TRP A 355 27.97 12.98 -0.50
N VAL A 356 26.74 13.23 -0.04
CA VAL A 356 26.46 14.28 0.95
C VAL A 356 27.13 13.97 2.30
N LEU A 357 27.09 12.71 2.76
CA LEU A 357 27.76 12.30 4.00
C LEU A 357 29.28 12.36 3.90
N LEU A 358 29.86 12.00 2.75
CA LEU A 358 31.30 12.12 2.49
C LEU A 358 31.74 13.59 2.51
N LEU A 359 31.02 14.48 1.81
CA LEU A 359 31.32 15.91 1.77
C LEU A 359 31.24 16.54 3.17
N TRP A 360 30.20 16.19 3.94
CA TRP A 360 30.05 16.64 5.33
C TRP A 360 31.17 16.11 6.24
N PHE A 361 31.54 14.83 6.13
CA PHE A 361 32.64 14.24 6.89
C PHE A 361 34.01 14.85 6.53
N LEU A 362 34.27 15.12 5.24
CA LEU A 362 35.48 15.80 4.79
C LEU A 362 35.56 17.24 5.31
N ALA A 363 34.47 17.99 5.28
CA ALA A 363 34.40 19.33 5.87
C ALA A 363 34.67 19.31 7.38
N MET A 364 34.08 18.34 8.10
CA MET A 364 34.32 18.11 9.52
C MET A 364 35.79 17.80 9.83
N ALA A 365 36.39 16.85 9.11
CA ALA A 365 37.79 16.45 9.27
C ALA A 365 38.76 17.59 8.94
N TRP A 366 38.47 18.36 7.88
CA TRP A 366 39.22 19.57 7.51
C TRP A 366 39.18 20.62 8.63
N LEU A 367 37.99 20.99 9.11
CA LEU A 367 37.84 22.02 10.15
C LEU A 367 38.51 21.60 11.47
N PHE A 368 38.35 20.34 11.87
CA PHE A 368 39.04 19.78 13.03
C PHE A 368 40.56 19.90 12.87
N SER A 369 41.11 19.42 11.75
CA SER A 369 42.56 19.40 11.51
C SER A 369 43.16 20.81 11.39
N TRP A 370 42.45 21.73 10.72
CA TRP A 370 42.82 23.14 10.62
C TRP A 370 42.89 23.80 12.00
N LYS A 371 41.84 23.64 12.82
CA LYS A 371 41.78 24.24 14.15
C LYS A 371 42.78 23.61 15.12
N PHE A 372 42.98 22.29 15.03
CA PHE A 372 44.00 21.55 15.77
C PHE A 372 45.41 22.08 15.45
N LYS A 373 45.74 22.26 14.16
CA LYS A 373 47.03 22.85 13.75
C LYS A 373 47.16 24.30 14.20
N GLN A 374 46.11 25.12 14.08
CA GLN A 374 46.13 26.50 14.57
C GLN A 374 46.48 26.58 16.06
N TYR A 375 45.83 25.78 16.90
CA TYR A 375 46.09 25.81 18.35
C TYR A 375 47.40 25.13 18.76
N LYS A 376 47.93 24.18 17.97
CA LYS A 376 49.27 23.58 18.20
C LYS A 376 50.40 24.62 18.13
N HIS A 377 50.19 25.71 17.38
CA HIS A 377 51.15 26.80 17.24
C HIS A 377 50.88 28.00 18.18
N LYS A 378 49.84 27.98 19.04
CA LYS A 378 49.60 29.02 20.07
C LYS A 378 50.39 28.71 21.35
N ALA A 379 50.82 29.74 22.09
CA ALA A 379 51.53 29.61 23.37
C ALA A 379 50.80 28.72 24.40
N ALA A 380 49.47 28.80 24.44
CA ALA A 380 48.60 27.95 25.27
C ALA A 380 48.80 26.43 25.10
N PHE A 381 49.34 25.97 23.96
CA PHE A 381 49.70 24.57 23.75
C PHE A 381 50.79 24.08 24.71
N GLN A 382 51.73 24.94 25.11
CA GLN A 382 52.81 24.58 26.05
C GLN A 382 52.29 24.31 27.48
N VAL A 383 51.07 24.77 27.79
CA VAL A 383 50.42 24.60 29.09
C VAL A 383 49.46 23.41 29.07
N MET A 384 48.53 23.38 28.12
CA MET A 384 47.43 22.39 28.09
C MET A 384 47.72 21.18 27.18
N GLY A 385 48.61 21.33 26.20
CA GLY A 385 49.02 20.28 25.27
C GLY A 385 47.92 19.85 24.29
N TYR A 386 47.94 18.57 23.90
CA TYR A 386 47.03 18.00 22.90
C TYR A 386 45.54 17.98 23.29
N CYS A 387 45.21 18.16 24.58
CA CYS A 387 43.83 18.26 25.03
C CYS A 387 43.18 19.54 24.48
N LEU A 388 43.88 20.68 24.54
CA LEU A 388 43.41 21.96 24.01
C LEU A 388 43.17 21.92 22.50
N THR A 389 44.11 21.33 21.74
CA THR A 389 43.96 21.22 20.27
C THR A 389 42.79 20.31 19.89
N THR A 390 42.55 19.26 20.67
CA THR A 390 41.40 18.35 20.50
C THR A 390 40.09 19.04 20.88
N ALA A 391 40.05 19.74 22.02
CA ALA A 391 38.88 20.46 22.50
C ALA A 391 38.46 21.61 21.55
N LYS A 392 39.42 22.38 21.01
CA LYS A 392 39.13 23.44 20.05
C LYS A 392 38.84 22.90 18.63
N GLY A 393 39.44 21.77 18.24
CA GLY A 393 39.05 21.02 17.04
C GLY A 393 37.59 20.57 17.11
N ALA A 394 37.20 19.93 18.22
CA ALA A 394 35.83 19.53 18.48
C ALA A 394 34.88 20.74 18.51
N ALA A 395 35.27 21.86 19.14
CA ALA A 395 34.48 23.10 19.14
C ALA A 395 34.18 23.63 17.73
N GLU A 396 35.15 23.60 16.81
CA GLU A 396 34.93 24.07 15.43
C GLU A 396 33.96 23.15 14.67
N THR A 397 34.06 21.84 14.87
CA THR A 397 33.09 20.88 14.32
C THR A 397 31.69 21.01 14.93
N LEU A 398 31.59 21.38 16.21
CA LEU A 398 30.32 21.67 16.87
C LEU A 398 29.64 22.90 16.26
N LYS A 399 30.39 23.99 15.99
CA LYS A 399 29.83 25.19 15.32
C LYS A 399 29.21 24.83 13.97
N LEU A 400 29.91 24.05 13.15
CA LEU A 400 29.38 23.59 11.85
C LEU A 400 28.11 22.75 12.03
N ASN A 401 28.09 21.78 12.93
CA ASN A 401 26.91 20.93 13.10
C ASN A 401 25.72 21.68 13.73
N MET A 402 25.96 22.58 14.67
CA MET A 402 24.93 23.48 15.21
C MET A 402 24.40 24.44 14.13
N ALA A 403 25.23 24.90 13.20
CA ALA A 403 24.76 25.65 12.03
C ALA A 403 23.91 24.78 11.10
N LEU A 404 24.35 23.55 10.80
CA LEU A 404 23.67 22.67 9.84
C LEU A 404 22.36 22.05 10.37
N ILE A 405 22.20 21.80 11.68
CA ILE A 405 21.04 21.05 12.20
C ILE A 405 19.68 21.72 11.97
N LEU A 406 19.66 23.05 11.76
CA LEU A 406 18.46 23.83 11.47
C LEU A 406 17.97 23.68 10.02
N LEU A 407 18.87 23.51 9.05
CA LEU A 407 18.51 23.51 7.62
C LEU A 407 17.59 22.33 7.23
N PRO A 408 17.78 21.10 7.72
CA PRO A 408 16.90 19.97 7.42
C PRO A 408 15.50 20.04 8.04
N VAL A 409 15.22 21.00 8.93
CA VAL A 409 13.86 21.23 9.46
C VAL A 409 13.14 22.40 8.78
N CYS A 410 13.79 23.09 7.84
CA CYS A 410 13.22 24.21 7.08
C CYS A 410 12.37 23.71 5.89
N ARG A 411 11.20 23.17 6.18
CA ARG A 411 10.31 22.48 5.22
C ARG A 411 9.93 23.31 4.00
N ASN A 412 9.71 24.62 4.13
CA ASN A 412 9.37 25.47 2.99
C ASN A 412 10.55 25.58 2.01
N MET A 413 11.75 25.88 2.54
CA MET A 413 12.99 25.91 1.75
C MET A 413 13.26 24.55 1.08
N LEU A 414 13.11 23.45 1.82
CA LEU A 414 13.30 22.09 1.30
C LEU A 414 12.30 21.76 0.18
N THR A 415 11.02 22.14 0.33
CA THR A 415 10.00 21.93 -0.71
C THR A 415 10.33 22.69 -1.99
N VAL A 416 10.83 23.93 -1.88
CA VAL A 416 11.31 24.70 -3.03
C VAL A 416 12.53 24.04 -3.66
N LEU A 417 13.57 23.72 -2.87
CA LEU A 417 14.81 23.10 -3.36
C LEU A 417 14.57 21.74 -4.04
N ARG A 418 13.65 20.92 -3.51
CA ARG A 418 13.18 19.65 -4.08
C ARG A 418 12.60 19.83 -5.50
N SER A 419 11.99 20.98 -5.80
CA SER A 419 11.48 21.30 -7.14
C SER A 419 12.55 21.80 -8.13
N THR A 420 13.79 22.04 -7.66
CA THR A 420 14.91 22.49 -8.49
C THR A 420 15.83 21.34 -8.92
N ARG A 421 16.79 21.63 -9.80
CA ARG A 421 17.83 20.67 -10.22
C ARG A 421 18.69 20.15 -9.06
N ALA A 422 18.70 20.80 -7.89
CA ALA A 422 19.46 20.35 -6.71
C ALA A 422 19.01 18.96 -6.21
N CYS A 423 17.75 18.57 -6.43
CA CYS A 423 17.23 17.26 -6.04
C CYS A 423 17.91 16.08 -6.76
N PHE A 424 18.64 16.35 -7.86
CA PHE A 424 19.44 15.34 -8.55
C PHE A 424 20.75 14.98 -7.82
N PHE A 425 21.20 15.85 -6.91
CA PHE A 425 22.45 15.70 -6.14
C PHE A 425 22.23 15.49 -4.64
N ILE A 426 21.17 16.08 -4.09
CA ILE A 426 20.87 16.08 -2.65
C ILE A 426 19.54 15.34 -2.40
N PRO A 427 19.51 14.29 -1.55
CA PRO A 427 18.31 13.53 -1.26
C PRO A 427 17.47 14.27 -0.21
N PHE A 428 16.73 15.30 -0.63
CA PHE A 428 15.99 16.18 0.29
C PHE A 428 14.93 15.47 1.12
N ASP A 429 14.39 14.34 0.69
CA ASP A 429 13.39 13.57 1.44
C ASP A 429 13.98 12.89 2.70
N ASP A 430 15.30 12.71 2.76
CA ASP A 430 16.00 12.18 3.95
C ASP A 430 16.36 13.25 4.99
N ASN A 431 15.83 14.48 4.88
CA ASN A 431 16.16 15.61 5.76
C ASN A 431 16.10 15.27 7.27
N ILE A 432 15.05 14.58 7.75
CA ILE A 432 14.92 14.17 9.15
C ILE A 432 15.91 13.05 9.54
N ASN A 433 16.37 12.23 8.58
CA ASN A 433 17.41 11.24 8.85
C ASN A 433 18.77 11.92 8.97
N PHE A 434 19.09 12.87 8.09
CA PHE A 434 20.30 13.68 8.16
C PHE A 434 20.36 14.55 9.43
N HIS A 435 19.23 15.16 9.85
CA HIS A 435 19.13 15.86 11.14
C HIS A 435 19.53 14.99 12.34
N LYS A 436 19.12 13.71 12.37
CA LYS A 436 19.52 12.77 13.43
C LYS A 436 21.01 12.42 13.37
N THR A 437 21.56 12.27 12.16
CA THR A 437 23.01 12.04 11.96
C THR A 437 23.83 13.22 12.47
N ILE A 438 23.40 14.45 12.18
CA ILE A 438 24.02 15.67 12.74
C ILE A 438 23.88 15.70 14.26
N ALA A 439 22.69 15.41 14.82
CA ALA A 439 22.48 15.37 16.27
C ALA A 439 23.40 14.36 16.98
N PHE A 440 23.64 13.19 16.38
CA PHE A 440 24.61 12.21 16.89
C PHE A 440 26.05 12.75 16.84
N ALA A 441 26.45 13.41 15.75
CA ALA A 441 27.77 14.05 15.66
C ALA A 441 27.95 15.20 16.65
N ILE A 442 26.88 15.93 16.97
CA ILE A 442 26.86 16.94 18.05
C ILE A 442 27.11 16.27 19.40
N ALA A 443 26.45 15.15 19.71
CA ALA A 443 26.69 14.42 20.96
C ALA A 443 28.16 13.98 21.09
N VAL A 444 28.75 13.41 20.04
CA VAL A 444 30.18 13.04 20.01
C VAL A 444 31.09 14.26 20.17
N GLY A 445 30.79 15.35 19.45
CA GLY A 445 31.53 16.61 19.55
C GLY A 445 31.48 17.23 20.95
N ILE A 446 30.33 17.17 21.64
CA ILE A 446 30.16 17.64 23.02
C ILE A 446 31.04 16.84 23.98
N VAL A 447 31.04 15.49 23.87
CA VAL A 447 31.89 14.64 24.71
C VAL A 447 33.37 14.97 24.51
N LEU A 448 33.82 15.12 23.25
CA LEU A 448 35.20 15.48 22.94
C LEU A 448 35.57 16.91 23.38
N HIS A 449 34.64 17.86 23.29
CA HIS A 449 34.88 19.25 23.66
C HIS A 449 34.88 19.46 25.18
N VAL A 450 33.77 19.10 25.84
CA VAL A 450 33.58 19.27 27.29
C VAL A 450 34.48 18.33 28.07
N GLY A 451 34.64 17.08 27.63
CA GLY A 451 35.50 16.10 28.29
C GLY A 451 36.96 16.54 28.34
N ASN A 452 37.52 17.01 27.23
CA ASN A 452 38.90 17.53 27.24
C ASN A 452 39.04 18.81 28.09
N HIS A 453 38.08 19.73 28.03
CA HIS A 453 38.14 20.95 28.86
C HIS A 453 38.07 20.64 30.37
N MET A 454 37.11 19.82 30.81
CA MET A 454 36.92 19.46 32.22
C MET A 454 38.03 18.55 32.77
N ILE A 455 38.36 17.46 32.05
CA ILE A 455 39.21 16.38 32.58
C ILE A 455 40.70 16.65 32.37
N CYS A 456 41.07 17.47 31.36
CA CYS A 456 42.46 17.65 30.97
C CYS A 456 42.93 19.11 30.96
N ASP A 457 42.27 20.02 30.24
CA ASP A 457 42.76 21.40 30.08
C ASP A 457 42.70 22.17 31.40
N PHE A 458 41.56 22.14 32.11
CA PHE A 458 41.42 22.88 33.37
C PHE A 458 42.37 22.36 34.45
N PRO A 459 42.52 21.03 34.70
CA PRO A 459 43.53 20.52 35.63
C PRO A 459 44.96 20.87 35.22
N ARG A 460 45.33 20.82 33.93
CA ARG A 460 46.68 21.18 33.47
C ARG A 460 46.98 22.68 33.61
N LEU A 461 45.99 23.53 33.36
CA LEU A 461 46.10 24.97 33.56
C LEU A 461 46.31 25.31 35.06
N VAL A 462 45.49 24.73 35.93
CA VAL A 462 45.56 24.93 37.39
C VAL A 462 46.85 24.34 37.99
N ASN A 463 47.38 23.25 37.44
CA ASN A 463 48.62 22.62 37.93
C ASN A 463 49.90 23.07 37.19
N SER A 464 49.83 24.05 36.29
CA SER A 464 51.00 24.54 35.55
C SER A 464 52.02 25.29 36.42
N SER A 465 53.31 25.20 36.09
CA SER A 465 54.35 26.00 36.75
C SER A 465 54.19 27.50 36.41
N PRO A 466 54.67 28.43 37.28
CA PRO A 466 54.56 29.87 37.03
C PRO A 466 55.15 30.30 35.69
N GLU A 467 56.30 29.74 35.30
CA GLU A 467 56.96 29.98 34.00
C GLU A 467 56.07 29.62 32.80
N LYS A 468 55.37 28.48 32.87
CA LYS A 468 54.44 28.04 31.81
C LYS A 468 53.18 28.88 31.81
N PHE A 469 52.69 29.30 32.98
CA PHE A 469 51.53 30.16 33.09
C PHE A 469 51.80 31.58 32.57
N ALA A 470 53.01 32.13 32.77
CA ALA A 470 53.41 33.45 32.27
C ALA A 470 53.20 33.61 30.75
N LEU A 471 53.31 32.53 29.97
CA LEU A 471 53.06 32.51 28.52
C LEU A 471 51.60 32.79 28.11
N ILE A 472 50.66 32.73 29.06
CA ILE A 472 49.22 32.96 28.88
C ILE A 472 48.63 33.85 29.97
N ALA A 473 49.46 34.49 30.81
CA ALA A 473 48.99 35.26 31.96
C ALA A 473 48.08 36.43 31.55
N SER A 474 48.40 37.08 30.42
CA SER A 474 47.60 38.15 29.82
C SER A 474 46.18 37.74 29.42
N ASP A 475 45.94 36.46 29.13
CA ASP A 475 44.60 35.92 28.82
C ASP A 475 43.71 35.80 30.08
N PHE A 476 44.31 35.88 31.28
CA PHE A 476 43.65 35.67 32.58
C PHE A 476 43.88 36.83 33.56
N HIS A 477 44.10 38.05 33.06
CA HIS A 477 44.37 39.25 33.88
C HIS A 477 45.54 39.08 34.86
N ASP A 478 46.58 38.36 34.42
CA ASP A 478 47.80 38.03 35.16
C ASP A 478 47.60 37.24 36.48
N LYS A 479 46.36 36.85 36.79
CA LYS A 479 46.01 36.01 37.94
C LYS A 479 45.77 34.58 37.49
N LYS A 480 46.53 33.63 38.05
CA LYS A 480 46.31 32.20 37.81
C LYS A 480 44.94 31.76 38.38
N PRO A 481 44.01 31.25 37.55
CA PRO A 481 42.67 30.88 38.01
C PRO A 481 42.68 29.52 38.70
N THR A 482 41.79 29.35 39.67
CA THR A 482 41.46 28.05 40.27
C THR A 482 40.47 27.26 39.41
N TYR A 483 40.39 25.94 39.61
CA TYR A 483 39.42 25.09 38.91
C TYR A 483 37.97 25.56 39.13
N LYS A 484 37.66 26.02 40.35
CA LYS A 484 36.33 26.56 40.69
C LYS A 484 36.03 27.87 39.94
N GLU A 485 37.00 28.78 39.84
CA GLU A 485 36.84 30.02 39.04
C GLU A 485 36.66 29.70 37.54
N LEU A 486 37.36 28.71 36.97
CA LEU A 486 37.18 28.29 35.57
C LEU A 486 35.80 27.68 35.28
N VAL A 487 35.27 26.88 36.22
CA VAL A 487 33.93 26.26 36.07
C VAL A 487 32.81 27.26 36.37
N ALA A 488 33.01 28.20 37.31
CA ALA A 488 32.07 29.27 37.61
C ALA A 488 32.15 30.45 36.63
N GLY A 489 33.17 30.51 35.78
CA GLY A 489 33.29 31.47 34.68
C GLY A 489 32.18 31.33 33.65
N VAL A 490 32.02 32.35 32.81
CA VAL A 490 30.92 32.45 31.82
C VAL A 490 30.91 31.22 30.90
N GLU A 491 32.08 30.77 30.45
CA GLU A 491 32.25 29.61 29.58
C GLU A 491 31.84 28.30 30.26
N GLY A 492 32.20 28.13 31.54
CA GLY A 492 31.88 26.94 32.32
C GLY A 492 30.38 26.84 32.61
N VAL A 493 29.79 27.93 33.13
CA VAL A 493 28.35 27.98 33.44
C VAL A 493 27.51 27.81 32.18
N THR A 494 27.79 28.55 31.10
CA THR A 494 27.04 28.40 29.83
C THR A 494 27.22 27.00 29.23
N GLY A 495 28.42 26.42 29.28
CA GLY A 495 28.71 25.07 28.79
C GLY A 495 27.92 24.00 29.53
N ILE A 496 27.90 24.05 30.87
CA ILE A 496 27.15 23.11 31.71
C ILE A 496 25.64 23.28 31.54
N SER A 497 25.14 24.53 31.48
CA SER A 497 23.72 24.79 31.23
C SER A 497 23.26 24.26 29.87
N MET A 498 24.05 24.45 28.80
CA MET A 498 23.77 23.85 27.50
C MET A 498 23.77 22.31 27.56
N LEU A 499 24.75 21.70 28.24
CA LEU A 499 24.84 20.25 28.38
C LEU A 499 23.59 19.65 29.04
N ILE A 500 23.09 20.26 30.12
CA ILE A 500 21.88 19.82 30.83
C ILE A 500 20.65 19.90 29.93
N LEU A 501 20.43 21.05 29.26
CA LEU A 501 19.29 21.25 28.36
C LEU A 501 19.32 20.28 27.18
N MET A 502 20.50 20.06 26.58
CA MET A 502 20.68 19.15 25.45
C MET A 502 20.54 17.68 25.86
N ALA A 503 21.03 17.28 27.03
CA ALA A 503 20.84 15.93 27.56
C ALA A 503 19.35 15.60 27.77
N PHE A 504 18.59 16.54 28.33
CA PHE A 504 17.14 16.42 28.49
C PHE A 504 16.43 16.31 27.12
N ALA A 505 16.72 17.23 26.20
CA ALA A 505 16.12 17.23 24.87
C ALA A 505 16.46 15.98 24.04
N PHE A 506 17.69 15.48 24.08
CA PHE A 506 18.11 14.26 23.37
C PHE A 506 17.46 13.00 23.97
N THR A 507 17.33 12.93 25.30
CA THR A 507 16.67 11.80 25.97
C THR A 507 15.20 11.70 25.56
N LEU A 508 14.47 12.81 25.57
CA LEU A 508 13.05 12.86 25.21
C LEU A 508 12.80 12.75 23.70
N ALA A 509 13.74 13.18 22.85
CA ALA A 509 13.71 12.95 21.42
C ALA A 509 13.98 11.49 21.00
N SER A 510 14.47 10.64 21.92
CA SER A 510 14.74 9.24 21.65
C SER A 510 13.47 8.46 21.27
N LYS A 511 13.62 7.41 20.46
CA LYS A 511 12.51 6.61 19.94
C LYS A 511 11.62 6.04 21.06
N TYR A 512 12.21 5.62 22.17
CA TYR A 512 11.52 4.93 23.27
C TYR A 512 10.61 5.87 24.07
N PHE A 513 11.13 7.05 24.45
CA PHE A 513 10.36 8.08 25.16
C PHE A 513 9.29 8.70 24.26
N ARG A 514 9.66 9.14 23.04
CA ARG A 514 8.75 9.81 22.10
C ARG A 514 7.59 8.93 21.65
N LYS A 515 7.77 7.61 21.54
CA LYS A 515 6.70 6.66 21.19
C LYS A 515 5.96 6.08 22.41
N ASN A 516 6.21 6.62 23.62
CA ASN A 516 5.62 6.14 24.87
C ASN A 516 5.75 4.62 25.07
N GLN A 517 6.91 4.05 24.69
CA GLN A 517 7.19 2.61 24.85
C GLN A 517 7.67 2.26 26.26
N LEU A 518 8.18 3.25 27.00
CA LEU A 518 8.55 3.13 28.40
C LEU A 518 7.39 3.63 29.26
N LYS A 519 6.72 2.73 29.99
CA LYS A 519 5.72 3.10 30.99
C LYS A 519 6.43 3.49 32.28
N LEU A 520 6.67 4.79 32.46
CA LEU A 520 7.25 5.33 33.70
C LEU A 520 6.17 5.47 34.80
N PRO A 521 6.53 5.28 36.09
CA PRO A 521 5.61 5.52 37.20
C PRO A 521 5.23 7.01 37.31
N SER A 522 4.08 7.29 37.94
CA SER A 522 3.68 8.66 38.27
C SER A 522 4.71 9.31 39.21
N PRO A 523 5.11 10.59 39.03
CA PRO A 523 4.59 11.58 38.08
C PRO A 523 5.29 11.61 36.71
N PHE A 524 6.28 10.74 36.47
CA PHE A 524 7.14 10.77 35.28
C PHE A 524 6.44 10.28 34.00
N ASN A 525 5.24 9.71 34.10
CA ASN A 525 4.38 9.36 32.96
C ASN A 525 4.04 10.57 32.05
N ARG A 526 4.10 11.81 32.55
CA ARG A 526 3.93 13.04 31.76
C ARG A 526 5.16 13.42 30.92
N LEU A 527 6.31 12.77 31.14
CA LEU A 527 7.55 13.01 30.38
C LEU A 527 7.71 12.08 29.17
N THR A 528 6.70 11.30 28.80
CA THR A 528 6.72 10.43 27.61
C THR A 528 5.68 10.88 26.58
N GLY A 529 5.86 10.45 25.33
CA GLY A 529 4.98 10.81 24.21
C GLY A 529 5.43 12.02 23.38
N PHE A 530 4.59 12.44 22.44
CA PHE A 530 4.93 13.44 21.43
C PHE A 530 5.02 14.86 22.01
N ASN A 531 4.12 15.25 22.91
CA ASN A 531 4.08 16.61 23.47
C ASN A 531 5.30 16.87 24.36
N ALA A 532 5.70 15.91 25.20
CA ALA A 532 6.94 15.98 25.97
C ALA A 532 8.18 16.14 25.08
N PHE A 533 8.26 15.41 23.96
CA PHE A 533 9.27 15.62 22.93
C PHE A 533 9.20 17.03 22.33
N TRP A 534 8.02 17.51 21.94
CA TRP A 534 7.86 18.80 21.27
C TRP A 534 8.31 19.97 22.15
N PHE A 535 7.85 20.05 23.39
CA PHE A 535 8.24 21.13 24.32
C PHE A 535 9.72 21.06 24.69
N SER A 536 10.24 19.88 25.03
CA SER A 536 11.67 19.73 25.36
C SER A 536 12.60 20.02 24.19
N HIS A 537 12.19 19.71 22.95
CA HIS A 537 12.98 20.03 21.77
C HIS A 537 13.06 21.54 21.52
N HIS A 538 12.01 22.33 21.85
CA HIS A 538 12.03 23.79 21.74
C HIS A 538 13.01 24.49 22.68
N LEU A 539 13.57 23.78 23.68
CA LEU A 539 14.71 24.28 24.48
C LEU A 539 15.94 24.59 23.62
N PHE A 540 16.00 24.15 22.36
CA PHE A 540 17.03 24.59 21.41
C PHE A 540 17.17 26.12 21.39
N GLY A 541 16.08 26.89 21.47
CA GLY A 541 16.14 28.36 21.45
C GLY A 541 17.03 28.93 22.56
N LEU A 542 16.89 28.41 23.78
CA LEU A 542 17.74 28.78 24.92
C LEU A 542 19.18 28.29 24.73
N VAL A 543 19.38 27.08 24.17
CA VAL A 543 20.71 26.56 23.85
C VAL A 543 21.45 27.45 22.84
N TYR A 544 20.79 28.00 21.81
CA TYR A 544 21.45 28.93 20.87
C TYR A 544 21.80 30.28 21.51
N ILE A 545 20.97 30.81 22.41
CA ILE A 545 21.29 32.02 23.19
C ILE A 545 22.55 31.77 24.04
N LEU A 546 22.58 30.65 24.77
CA LEU A 546 23.74 30.25 25.57
C LEU A 546 24.98 29.99 24.70
N LEU A 547 24.83 29.44 23.49
CA LEU A 547 25.92 29.19 22.53
C LEU A 547 26.52 30.50 22.00
N ILE A 548 25.71 31.53 21.76
CA ILE A 548 26.17 32.87 21.40
C ILE A 548 27.01 33.45 22.54
N ILE A 549 26.49 33.44 23.77
CA ILE A 549 27.19 33.95 24.96
C ILE A 549 28.52 33.19 25.14
N HIS A 550 28.47 31.85 25.16
CA HIS A 550 29.65 30.98 25.26
C HIS A 550 30.70 31.26 24.17
N GLY A 551 30.25 31.54 22.94
CA GLY A 551 31.12 31.90 21.81
C GLY A 551 31.66 33.34 21.83
N SER A 552 31.06 34.23 22.62
CA SER A 552 31.43 35.65 22.72
C SER A 552 32.42 35.93 23.85
N PHE A 553 32.35 35.18 24.95
CA PHE A 553 33.25 35.31 26.11
C PHE A 553 34.30 34.19 26.10
N LEU A 554 35.22 34.17 25.12
CA LEU A 554 36.24 33.11 25.00
C LEU A 554 37.60 33.51 25.59
N PHE A 555 38.01 32.88 26.69
CA PHE A 555 39.30 33.11 27.37
C PHE A 555 40.58 33.12 26.49
N LEU A 556 40.66 32.37 25.37
CA LEU A 556 41.85 32.34 24.47
C LEU A 556 41.67 33.10 23.14
N ALA A 557 40.66 33.95 23.02
CA ALA A 557 40.31 34.64 21.77
C ALA A 557 39.60 35.98 22.02
N HIS A 558 40.37 37.02 22.35
CA HIS A 558 39.83 38.34 22.69
C HIS A 558 39.32 39.13 21.48
N LYS A 559 40.03 39.06 20.34
CA LYS A 559 39.67 39.78 19.10
C LYS A 559 38.34 39.30 18.55
N TRP A 560 37.43 40.23 18.24
CA TRP A 560 36.10 39.94 17.68
C TRP A 560 36.16 39.07 16.41
N THR A 561 37.15 39.30 15.55
CA THR A 561 37.38 38.54 14.31
C THR A 561 37.80 37.09 14.54
N GLU A 562 38.33 36.73 15.71
CA GLU A 562 38.68 35.34 16.07
C GLU A 562 37.48 34.57 16.66
N LYS A 563 36.41 35.27 17.08
CA LYS A 563 35.20 34.70 17.71
C LYS A 563 34.22 34.16 16.66
N THR A 564 34.62 33.13 15.93
CA THR A 564 33.91 32.65 14.72
C THR A 564 32.49 32.10 14.95
N THR A 565 32.03 31.87 16.18
CA THR A 565 30.73 31.23 16.48
C THR A 565 29.54 31.92 15.81
N TRP A 566 29.47 33.25 15.85
CA TRP A 566 28.37 34.00 15.23
C TRP A 566 28.35 33.89 13.70
N MET A 567 29.53 33.73 13.07
CA MET A 567 29.66 33.61 11.61
C MET A 567 29.01 32.31 11.10
N TYR A 568 29.18 31.20 11.82
CA TYR A 568 28.57 29.91 11.44
C TYR A 568 27.05 29.92 11.60
N ILE A 569 26.53 30.45 12.71
CA ILE A 569 25.11 30.29 13.08
C ILE A 569 24.21 31.41 12.52
N SER A 570 24.74 32.58 12.20
CA SER A 570 23.95 33.73 11.73
C SER A 570 23.09 33.40 10.51
N VAL A 571 23.69 32.89 9.42
CA VAL A 571 22.95 32.59 8.18
C VAL A 571 21.88 31.50 8.40
N PRO A 572 22.15 30.34 9.02
CA PRO A 572 21.11 29.34 9.29
C PRO A 572 20.02 29.81 10.25
N ILE A 573 20.34 30.61 11.28
CA ILE A 573 19.34 31.19 12.19
C ILE A 573 18.45 32.18 11.42
N LEU A 574 19.01 33.02 10.56
CA LEU A 574 18.24 33.95 9.72
C LEU A 574 17.33 33.21 8.74
N ILE A 575 17.83 32.15 8.08
CA ILE A 575 17.03 31.30 7.19
C ILE A 575 15.89 30.64 7.97
N TYR A 576 16.18 30.06 9.14
CA TYR A 576 15.17 29.43 9.99
C TYR A 576 14.13 30.44 10.50
N ALA A 577 14.55 31.60 10.98
CA ALA A 577 13.66 32.66 11.44
C ALA A 577 12.77 33.18 10.29
N ALA A 578 13.33 33.46 9.11
CA ALA A 578 12.58 33.86 7.94
C ALA A 578 11.58 32.78 7.50
N GLU A 579 11.97 31.50 7.50
CA GLU A 579 11.07 30.38 7.18
C GLU A 579 9.89 30.29 8.16
N ARG A 580 10.14 30.56 9.44
CA ARG A 580 9.09 30.60 10.48
C ARG A 580 8.19 31.82 10.37
N SER A 581 8.73 33.02 10.11
CA SER A 581 7.93 34.22 9.87
C SER A 581 7.04 34.08 8.62
N LEU A 582 7.59 33.53 7.53
CA LEU A 582 6.83 33.22 6.31
C LEU A 582 5.71 32.20 6.57
N ARG A 583 5.96 31.20 7.43
CA ARG A 583 4.95 30.21 7.84
C ARG A 583 3.79 30.87 8.57
N THR A 584 4.07 31.70 9.58
CA THR A 584 3.04 32.39 10.39
C THR A 584 2.20 33.34 9.54
N GLY A 585 2.84 34.20 8.73
CA GLY A 585 2.10 35.11 7.84
C GLY A 585 1.27 34.38 6.77
N ARG A 586 1.74 33.23 6.28
CA ARG A 586 0.97 32.37 5.36
C ARG A 586 -0.24 31.73 6.03
N SER A 587 -0.12 31.25 7.27
CA SER A 587 -1.24 30.61 7.98
C SER A 587 -2.40 31.56 8.28
N GLU A 588 -2.13 32.84 8.52
CA GLU A 588 -3.18 33.87 8.68
C GLU A 588 -3.91 34.14 7.36
N HIS A 589 -3.18 34.14 6.23
CA HIS A 589 -3.76 34.36 4.91
C HIS A 589 -4.57 33.15 4.41
N TYR A 590 -4.15 31.91 4.71
CA TYR A 590 -4.81 30.68 4.29
C TYR A 590 -5.78 30.13 5.35
N SER A 591 -6.73 30.96 5.78
CA SER A 591 -7.92 30.46 6.49
C SER A 591 -8.89 29.79 5.52
N ALA A 592 -9.26 28.54 5.81
CA ALA A 592 -10.23 27.78 5.02
C ALA A 592 -11.54 27.59 5.77
N LYS A 593 -12.65 27.80 5.07
CA LYS A 593 -13.99 27.51 5.56
C LYS A 593 -14.32 26.05 5.27
N ILE A 594 -14.85 25.34 6.27
CA ILE A 594 -15.37 23.99 6.08
C ILE A 594 -16.66 24.08 5.25
N ILE A 595 -16.69 23.37 4.11
CA ILE A 595 -17.84 23.27 3.21
C ILE A 595 -18.72 22.10 3.62
N LYS A 596 -18.10 20.94 3.89
CA LYS A 596 -18.77 19.68 4.22
C LYS A 596 -17.90 18.81 5.10
N VAL A 597 -18.50 18.22 6.13
CA VAL A 597 -17.92 17.13 6.92
C VAL A 597 -18.70 15.86 6.61
N SER A 598 -18.04 14.71 6.63
CA SER A 598 -18.69 13.40 6.50
C SER A 598 -18.01 12.41 7.42
N ASN A 599 -18.73 11.93 8.44
CA ASN A 599 -18.29 10.85 9.31
C ASN A 599 -18.48 9.52 8.56
N LEU A 600 -17.45 8.68 8.51
CA LEU A 600 -17.39 7.48 7.69
C LEU A 600 -17.01 6.26 8.56
N PRO A 601 -17.45 5.04 8.20
CA PRO A 601 -17.06 3.84 8.94
C PRO A 601 -15.54 3.62 8.97
N GLY A 602 -15.05 2.92 10.01
CA GLY A 602 -13.61 2.70 10.23
C GLY A 602 -12.89 3.84 10.94
N ASP A 603 -13.61 4.64 11.74
CA ASP A 603 -13.05 5.77 12.50
C ASP A 603 -12.33 6.81 11.63
N VAL A 604 -12.91 7.09 10.47
CA VAL A 604 -12.43 8.11 9.52
C VAL A 604 -13.51 9.16 9.32
N PHE A 605 -13.12 10.44 9.23
CA PHE A 605 -13.99 11.50 8.75
C PHE A 605 -13.31 12.28 7.63
N SER A 606 -14.12 12.71 6.66
CA SER A 606 -13.69 13.50 5.51
C SER A 606 -14.07 14.96 5.75
N ILE A 607 -13.12 15.88 5.58
CA ILE A 607 -13.37 17.32 5.58
C ILE A 607 -13.13 17.84 4.18
N ILE A 608 -14.15 18.48 3.60
CA ILE A 608 -14.06 19.28 2.38
C ILE A 608 -14.10 20.75 2.79
N MET A 609 -13.12 21.51 2.34
CA MET A 609 -12.90 22.92 2.70
C MET A 609 -12.63 23.78 1.46
N SER A 610 -12.89 25.09 1.57
CA SER A 610 -12.62 26.05 0.50
C SER A 610 -11.13 26.12 0.17
N LYS A 611 -10.76 25.98 -1.10
CA LYS A 611 -9.39 26.21 -1.58
C LYS A 611 -9.07 27.71 -1.47
N PRO A 612 -8.03 28.13 -0.72
CA PRO A 612 -7.68 29.55 -0.65
C PRO A 612 -7.24 30.11 -2.00
N ASN A 613 -7.48 31.40 -2.23
CA ASN A 613 -7.07 32.06 -3.47
C ASN A 613 -5.55 31.94 -3.66
N GLY A 614 -5.13 31.52 -4.86
CA GLY A 614 -3.71 31.29 -5.19
C GLY A 614 -3.11 29.98 -4.64
N PHE A 615 -3.85 29.17 -3.88
CA PHE A 615 -3.36 27.90 -3.34
C PHE A 615 -3.18 26.84 -4.44
N LYS A 616 -1.95 26.68 -4.93
CA LYS A 616 -1.56 25.68 -5.95
C LYS A 616 -0.77 24.54 -5.31
N TYR A 617 -1.14 23.31 -5.62
CA TYR A 617 -0.49 22.08 -5.13
C TYR A 617 -0.41 21.02 -6.24
N ARG A 618 0.26 19.89 -5.95
CA ARG A 618 0.38 18.70 -6.81
C ARG A 618 -0.21 17.46 -6.13
N SER A 619 -0.52 16.41 -6.89
CA SER A 619 -0.97 15.16 -6.28
C SER A 619 0.12 14.52 -5.40
N GLY A 620 -0.29 13.98 -4.26
CA GLY A 620 0.61 13.46 -3.24
C GLY A 620 1.28 14.53 -2.35
N GLN A 621 0.89 15.82 -2.43
CA GLN A 621 1.27 16.78 -1.37
C GLN A 621 0.41 16.59 -0.11
N TYR A 622 0.93 17.09 1.01
CA TYR A 622 0.21 17.18 2.28
C TYR A 622 0.22 18.62 2.80
N ILE A 623 -0.69 18.89 3.74
CA ILE A 623 -0.84 20.17 4.44
C ILE A 623 -0.81 19.93 5.95
N PHE A 624 -0.47 20.95 6.71
CA PHE A 624 -0.79 21.00 8.14
C PHE A 624 -2.10 21.73 8.35
N LEU A 625 -2.95 21.18 9.21
CA LEU A 625 -4.19 21.78 9.68
C LEU A 625 -4.03 22.21 11.13
N GLN A 626 -4.59 23.38 11.45
CA GLN A 626 -4.80 23.85 12.81
C GLN A 626 -6.28 24.22 12.99
N CYS A 627 -6.82 23.90 14.16
CA CYS A 627 -8.15 24.29 14.61
C CYS A 627 -8.02 25.13 15.89
N PRO A 628 -8.05 26.48 15.79
CA PRO A 628 -7.83 27.35 16.96
C PRO A 628 -8.85 27.17 18.09
N SER A 629 -10.04 26.64 17.80
CA SER A 629 -11.08 26.30 18.79
C SER A 629 -10.70 25.11 19.69
N ILE A 630 -9.71 24.31 19.28
CA ILE A 630 -9.20 23.14 20.00
C ILE A 630 -7.84 23.50 20.61
N SER A 631 -6.89 23.89 19.76
CA SER A 631 -5.55 24.27 20.17
C SER A 631 -4.98 25.33 19.24
N PRO A 632 -4.63 26.54 19.74
CA PRO A 632 -4.05 27.61 18.95
C PRO A 632 -2.55 27.39 18.60
N PHE A 633 -1.94 26.30 19.09
CA PHE A 633 -0.51 26.02 18.87
C PHE A 633 -0.24 24.72 18.10
N GLU A 634 -1.18 23.78 18.09
CA GLU A 634 -0.99 22.48 17.45
C GLU A 634 -1.30 22.49 15.96
N TRP A 635 -0.50 21.74 15.20
CA TRP A 635 -0.53 21.65 13.74
C TRP A 635 -0.34 20.20 13.33
N HIS A 636 -1.34 19.60 12.67
CA HIS A 636 -1.36 18.17 12.34
C HIS A 636 -1.27 17.94 10.81
N PRO A 637 -0.38 17.05 10.33
CA PRO A 637 -0.20 16.82 8.90
C PRO A 637 -1.24 15.85 8.33
N PHE A 638 -1.83 16.20 7.18
CA PHE A 638 -2.76 15.36 6.44
C PHE A 638 -2.50 15.42 4.93
N SER A 639 -2.50 14.26 4.27
CA SER A 639 -2.41 14.17 2.80
C SER A 639 -3.62 14.83 2.15
N ILE A 640 -3.40 15.63 1.11
CA ILE A 640 -4.49 16.18 0.32
C ILE A 640 -5.07 15.05 -0.53
N THR A 641 -6.39 14.84 -0.46
CA THR A 641 -7.09 13.78 -1.21
C THR A 641 -7.83 14.29 -2.45
N SER A 642 -8.05 15.60 -2.57
CA SER A 642 -8.58 16.24 -3.78
C SER A 642 -7.57 16.26 -4.92
N SER A 643 -8.05 16.37 -6.15
CA SER A 643 -7.23 16.57 -7.35
C SER A 643 -6.74 18.02 -7.42
N PRO A 644 -5.51 18.31 -7.88
CA PRO A 644 -5.01 19.68 -8.05
C PRO A 644 -5.94 20.63 -8.84
N GLY A 645 -6.71 20.07 -9.76
CA GLY A 645 -7.73 20.78 -10.55
C GLY A 645 -9.03 21.11 -9.82
N ASP A 646 -9.31 20.49 -8.67
CA ASP A 646 -10.56 20.72 -7.92
C ASP A 646 -10.59 22.13 -7.29
N ASP A 647 -11.75 22.78 -7.26
CA ASP A 647 -11.96 24.09 -6.59
C ASP A 647 -12.06 24.01 -5.06
N TYR A 648 -12.01 22.80 -4.51
CA TYR A 648 -12.02 22.52 -3.08
C TYR A 648 -10.74 21.79 -2.67
N LEU A 649 -10.46 21.79 -1.37
CA LEU A 649 -9.47 20.92 -0.75
C LEU A 649 -10.20 19.84 0.06
N SER A 650 -9.77 18.59 -0.02
CA SER A 650 -10.28 17.52 0.84
C SER A 650 -9.18 16.78 1.58
N VAL A 651 -9.47 16.37 2.80
CA VAL A 651 -8.62 15.51 3.65
C VAL A 651 -9.46 14.41 4.26
N HIS A 652 -8.87 13.24 4.46
CA HIS A 652 -9.46 12.13 5.20
C HIS A 652 -8.64 11.89 6.47
N ILE A 653 -9.28 12.04 7.63
CA ILE A 653 -8.63 12.04 8.95
C ILE A 653 -9.12 10.83 9.73
N ARG A 654 -8.19 10.02 10.27
CA ARG A 654 -8.51 8.91 11.16
C ARG A 654 -8.47 9.36 12.62
N THR A 655 -9.46 8.99 13.42
CA THR A 655 -9.58 9.39 14.84
C THR A 655 -8.76 8.48 15.74
N VAL A 656 -7.48 8.81 15.94
CA VAL A 656 -6.49 7.98 16.66
C VAL A 656 -5.87 8.66 17.89
N GLY A 657 -5.74 9.98 17.88
CA GLY A 657 -5.21 10.79 18.98
C GLY A 657 -6.27 11.70 19.61
N ASP A 658 -5.92 12.29 20.74
CA ASP A 658 -6.60 13.40 21.43
C ASP A 658 -7.13 14.47 20.46
N TRP A 659 -6.25 15.20 19.78
CA TRP A 659 -6.64 16.29 18.88
C TRP A 659 -7.59 15.84 17.76
N THR A 660 -7.41 14.61 17.24
CA THR A 660 -8.30 14.08 16.18
C THR A 660 -9.67 13.63 16.70
N LYS A 661 -9.80 13.33 18.00
CA LYS A 661 -11.09 13.01 18.65
C LYS A 661 -11.83 14.29 18.95
N GLU A 662 -11.18 15.26 19.59
CA GLU A 662 -11.72 16.60 19.83
C GLU A 662 -12.14 17.27 18.52
N LEU A 663 -11.37 17.10 17.42
CA LEU A 663 -11.79 17.58 16.11
C LEU A 663 -13.00 16.83 15.54
N LYS A 664 -13.16 15.53 15.79
CA LYS A 664 -14.38 14.80 15.41
C LYS A 664 -15.57 15.38 16.17
N GLU A 665 -15.44 15.48 17.49
CA GLU A 665 -16.47 15.96 18.42
C GLU A 665 -16.94 17.36 18.05
N VAL A 666 -16.04 18.35 17.98
CA VAL A 666 -16.35 19.75 17.60
C VAL A 666 -16.99 19.88 16.21
N LEU A 667 -16.73 18.94 15.28
CA LEU A 667 -17.37 18.93 13.96
C LEU A 667 -18.71 18.17 13.93
N THR A 668 -19.06 17.43 14.98
CA THR A 668 -20.33 16.70 15.11
C THR A 668 -21.32 17.33 16.10
N ASP A 669 -20.87 18.10 17.09
CA ASP A 669 -21.66 18.53 18.25
C ASP A 669 -22.55 19.78 18.02
N ASP A 670 -22.94 20.05 16.78
CA ASP A 670 -23.83 21.18 16.45
C ASP A 670 -25.30 20.78 16.72
N ASN A 671 -25.82 21.28 17.84
CA ASN A 671 -27.14 20.97 18.42
C ASN A 671 -28.29 20.82 17.40
N GLY A 672 -29.09 19.75 17.53
CA GLY A 672 -30.49 19.77 17.11
C GLY A 672 -30.92 18.88 15.93
N SER A 673 -30.13 17.88 15.50
CA SER A 673 -30.69 16.81 14.66
C SER A 673 -29.92 15.49 14.80
N ALA A 674 -30.46 14.59 15.62
CA ALA A 674 -30.17 13.17 15.51
C ALA A 674 -30.63 12.72 14.12
N CYS A 675 -29.68 12.36 13.25
CA CYS A 675 -29.97 11.91 11.90
C CYS A 675 -29.30 10.56 11.67
N THR A 676 -30.08 9.61 11.18
CA THR A 676 -29.72 8.22 10.94
C THR A 676 -28.55 8.05 9.97
N ILE A 677 -27.87 6.92 10.13
CA ILE A 677 -26.74 6.45 9.31
C ILE A 677 -27.10 6.53 7.81
N GLY A 678 -26.20 7.10 7.00
CA GLY A 678 -26.23 6.91 5.54
C GLY A 678 -26.42 8.15 4.65
N ARG A 679 -26.66 9.37 5.19
CA ARG A 679 -26.88 10.55 4.33
C ARG A 679 -25.85 11.66 4.51
N ALA A 680 -25.02 11.87 3.49
CA ALA A 680 -24.13 13.03 3.41
C ALA A 680 -24.94 14.33 3.37
N LYS A 681 -24.75 15.24 4.35
CA LYS A 681 -25.33 16.59 4.31
C LYS A 681 -24.78 17.35 3.10
N PHE A 682 -25.53 17.39 2.02
CA PHE A 682 -25.22 18.17 0.82
C PHE A 682 -25.75 19.58 1.01
N ARG A 683 -24.93 20.46 1.63
CA ARG A 683 -25.29 21.87 1.77
C ARG A 683 -25.17 22.52 0.39
N LYS A 684 -26.31 22.89 -0.22
CA LYS A 684 -26.36 23.54 -1.53
C LYS A 684 -25.48 24.78 -1.53
N LEU A 685 -24.73 25.00 -2.61
CA LEU A 685 -23.89 26.17 -2.82
C LEU A 685 -24.80 27.42 -2.91
N GLY A 686 -24.91 28.19 -1.82
CA GLY A 686 -25.70 29.42 -1.81
C GLY A 686 -26.03 29.98 -0.42
N GLU A 687 -26.47 29.16 0.53
CA GLU A 687 -27.05 29.68 1.79
C GLU A 687 -26.08 29.66 2.99
N VAL A 688 -25.59 30.86 3.28
CA VAL A 688 -24.71 31.18 4.41
C VAL A 688 -25.50 31.18 5.71
N ASN A 689 -25.37 30.09 6.48
CA ASN A 689 -25.55 30.12 7.92
C ASN A 689 -24.30 29.48 8.56
N SER A 690 -23.23 30.28 8.62
CA SER A 690 -21.87 29.89 8.98
C SER A 690 -21.54 30.14 10.46
N LYS A 691 -22.48 29.84 11.37
CA LYS A 691 -22.39 30.19 12.80
C LYS A 691 -21.95 29.06 13.74
N GLY A 692 -21.92 27.80 13.32
CA GLY A 692 -21.54 26.65 14.17
C GLY A 692 -20.11 26.13 13.96
N LEU A 693 -19.69 25.88 12.71
CA LEU A 693 -18.42 25.18 12.42
C LEU A 693 -17.16 26.05 12.66
N PRO A 694 -16.08 25.48 13.25
CA PRO A 694 -14.83 26.19 13.47
C PRO A 694 -14.12 26.53 12.15
N LYS A 695 -13.33 27.61 12.17
CA LYS A 695 -12.41 27.94 11.08
C LYS A 695 -11.16 27.06 11.17
N LEU A 696 -10.69 26.55 10.03
CA LEU A 696 -9.40 25.87 9.93
C LEU A 696 -8.36 26.82 9.36
N LEU A 697 -7.13 26.74 9.87
CA LEU A 697 -5.96 27.41 9.30
C LEU A 697 -5.13 26.37 8.55
N LEU A 698 -4.71 26.72 7.32
CA LEU A 698 -3.94 25.84 6.45
C LEU A 698 -2.48 26.29 6.37
N ASP A 699 -1.58 25.31 6.40
CA ASP A 699 -0.16 25.55 6.22
C ASP A 699 0.43 24.51 5.23
N GLY A 700 0.93 25.00 4.10
CA GLY A 700 1.47 24.17 3.02
C GLY A 700 1.28 24.81 1.64
N PRO A 701 1.29 24.01 0.55
CA PRO A 701 1.48 22.55 0.53
C PRO A 701 2.95 22.15 0.69
N TYR A 702 3.21 20.94 1.17
CA TYR A 702 4.57 20.43 1.46
C TYR A 702 5.01 19.29 0.53
N GLY A 703 6.33 19.19 0.29
CA GLY A 703 6.97 18.14 -0.52
C GLY A 703 6.92 16.76 0.13
N ALA A 704 6.64 15.72 -0.65
CA ALA A 704 6.59 14.31 -0.24
C ALA A 704 6.94 13.40 -1.44
N PRO A 705 7.55 12.21 -1.21
CA PRO A 705 8.02 11.32 -2.27
C PRO A 705 6.97 10.94 -3.32
N ALA A 706 5.71 10.73 -2.91
CA ALA A 706 4.61 10.33 -3.78
C ALA A 706 4.36 11.30 -4.96
N GLN A 707 4.78 12.56 -4.87
CA GLN A 707 4.70 13.54 -5.97
C GLN A 707 5.57 13.16 -7.18
N ASP A 708 6.59 12.33 -6.96
CA ASP A 708 7.54 11.92 -7.99
C ASP A 708 7.02 10.78 -8.87
N TYR A 709 5.75 10.37 -8.67
CA TYR A 709 5.05 9.43 -9.55
C TYR A 709 5.12 9.83 -11.04
N ARG A 710 5.14 11.14 -11.35
CA ARG A 710 5.27 11.65 -12.72
C ARG A 710 6.63 11.33 -13.38
N ASN A 711 7.63 10.90 -12.62
CA ASN A 711 8.93 10.51 -13.18
C ASN A 711 8.94 9.09 -13.76
N TYR A 712 7.87 8.30 -13.53
CA TYR A 712 7.77 6.89 -13.90
C TYR A 712 6.68 6.65 -14.93
N ASP A 713 6.98 5.84 -15.95
CA ASP A 713 5.99 5.40 -16.95
C ASP A 713 5.03 4.32 -16.38
N VAL A 714 5.43 3.61 -15.32
CA VAL A 714 4.66 2.54 -14.66
C VAL A 714 4.72 2.70 -13.14
N LEU A 715 3.57 2.61 -12.48
CA LEU A 715 3.45 2.76 -11.03
C LEU A 715 3.01 1.46 -10.35
N LEU A 716 3.59 1.20 -9.18
CA LEU A 716 3.10 0.23 -8.19
C LEU A 716 2.82 1.00 -6.90
N LEU A 717 1.55 1.32 -6.66
CA LEU A 717 1.09 2.13 -5.54
C LEU A 717 0.57 1.18 -4.43
N VAL A 718 1.10 1.28 -3.21
CA VAL A 718 0.76 0.36 -2.11
C VAL A 718 0.37 1.14 -0.85
N GLY A 719 -0.92 1.10 -0.49
CA GLY A 719 -1.47 1.77 0.68
C GLY A 719 -1.91 0.77 1.77
N LEU A 720 -1.56 1.03 3.03
CA LEU A 720 -2.11 0.29 4.18
C LEU A 720 -3.14 1.13 4.95
N GLY A 721 -4.39 0.68 5.00
CA GLY A 721 -5.49 1.38 5.71
C GLY A 721 -5.63 2.83 5.24
N ILE A 722 -5.58 3.80 6.17
CA ILE A 722 -5.60 5.25 5.87
C ILE A 722 -4.38 5.70 5.03
N GLY A 723 -3.33 4.88 4.94
CA GLY A 723 -2.18 5.10 4.05
C GLY A 723 -2.52 5.09 2.56
N ALA A 724 -3.75 4.76 2.16
CA ALA A 724 -4.23 4.97 0.79
C ALA A 724 -4.45 6.46 0.41
N THR A 725 -4.58 7.36 1.39
CA THR A 725 -4.93 8.77 1.17
C THR A 725 -4.07 9.54 0.16
N PRO A 726 -2.72 9.53 0.17
CA PRO A 726 -1.92 10.24 -0.84
C PRO A 726 -2.17 9.70 -2.26
N PHE A 727 -2.54 8.43 -2.40
CA PHE A 727 -2.79 7.81 -3.71
C PHE A 727 -4.14 8.21 -4.31
N ILE A 728 -5.14 8.65 -3.52
CA ILE A 728 -6.42 9.16 -4.05
C ILE A 728 -6.18 10.33 -5.00
N SER A 729 -5.42 11.32 -4.53
CA SER A 729 -5.11 12.52 -5.31
C SER A 729 -4.29 12.18 -6.56
N ILE A 730 -3.46 11.13 -6.52
CA ILE A 730 -2.70 10.63 -7.67
C ILE A 730 -3.61 9.93 -8.68
N LEU A 731 -4.48 9.02 -8.24
CA LEU A 731 -5.43 8.32 -9.10
C LEU A 731 -6.38 9.29 -9.82
N ARG A 732 -6.95 10.26 -9.09
CA ARG A 732 -7.80 11.31 -9.68
C ARG A 732 -7.08 12.22 -10.67
N ASP A 733 -5.81 12.57 -10.40
CA ASP A 733 -5.01 13.37 -11.33
C ASP A 733 -4.67 12.54 -12.59
N LEU A 734 -4.37 11.24 -12.46
CA LEU A 734 -4.20 10.35 -13.62
C LEU A 734 -5.47 10.28 -14.50
N LEU A 735 -6.65 10.07 -13.90
CA LEU A 735 -7.93 10.07 -14.61
C LEU A 735 -8.20 11.41 -15.33
N ASN A 736 -8.05 12.53 -14.61
CA ASN A 736 -8.31 13.86 -15.17
C ASN A 736 -7.36 14.20 -16.34
N ASN A 737 -6.07 13.85 -16.24
CA ASN A 737 -5.10 14.09 -17.32
C ASN A 737 -5.38 13.24 -18.59
N ASN A 738 -6.06 12.10 -18.45
CA ASN A 738 -6.47 11.27 -19.59
C ASN A 738 -7.63 11.92 -20.35
N ARG A 739 -8.66 12.39 -19.64
CA ARG A 739 -9.78 13.13 -20.24
C ARG A 739 -9.31 14.35 -21.02
N THR A 740 -8.43 15.18 -20.45
CA THR A 740 -7.91 16.36 -21.16
C THR A 740 -7.05 16.03 -22.39
N LEU A 741 -6.58 14.78 -22.51
CA LEU A 741 -5.87 14.30 -23.70
C LEU A 741 -6.84 13.85 -24.79
N GLU A 742 -7.93 13.17 -24.42
CA GLU A 742 -9.01 12.76 -25.31
C GLU A 742 -9.72 13.97 -25.93
N ASP A 743 -10.14 14.93 -25.09
CA ASP A 743 -10.73 16.21 -25.53
C ASP A 743 -9.81 16.96 -26.54
N GLN A 744 -8.49 16.77 -26.44
CA GLN A 744 -7.49 17.36 -27.35
C GLN A 744 -7.21 16.53 -28.61
N THR A 745 -7.41 15.21 -28.62
CA THR A 745 -7.31 14.42 -29.86
C THR A 745 -8.55 14.59 -30.72
N ASP A 746 -9.72 14.66 -30.11
CA ASP A 746 -10.99 14.65 -30.84
C ASP A 746 -11.21 16.00 -31.53
N SER A 747 -10.95 17.12 -30.83
CA SER A 747 -11.01 18.48 -31.39
C SER A 747 -10.05 18.74 -32.57
N ASN A 748 -8.88 18.07 -32.61
CA ASN A 748 -7.96 18.12 -33.76
C ASN A 748 -8.42 17.22 -34.92
N THR A 749 -9.31 16.25 -34.67
CA THR A 749 -9.84 15.36 -35.71
C THR A 749 -11.05 16.00 -36.39
N GLU A 750 -11.91 16.69 -35.65
CA GLU A 750 -13.06 17.44 -36.20
C GLU A 750 -12.65 18.66 -37.04
N THR A 751 -11.50 19.29 -36.79
CA THR A 751 -10.99 20.42 -37.62
C THR A 751 -10.29 19.99 -38.91
N SER A 752 -10.23 18.68 -39.21
CA SER A 752 -9.54 18.15 -40.40
C SER A 752 -10.47 17.67 -41.54
N ILE A 753 -11.79 17.87 -41.41
CA ILE A 753 -12.77 17.60 -42.48
C ILE A 753 -13.64 18.84 -42.75
N SER A 754 -13.02 19.91 -43.23
CA SER A 754 -13.76 21.01 -43.88
C SER A 754 -12.85 21.95 -44.70
N GLY A 755 -13.06 21.98 -46.01
CA GLY A 755 -12.74 23.13 -46.87
C GLY A 755 -11.35 23.17 -47.49
N ASP A 756 -11.28 22.95 -48.81
CA ASP A 756 -10.16 23.37 -49.64
C ASP A 756 -9.84 24.86 -49.48
N SER A 757 -8.56 25.18 -49.27
CA SER A 757 -7.97 26.45 -49.68
C SER A 757 -6.45 26.37 -49.74
N LEU A 758 -5.94 26.17 -50.96
CA LEU A 758 -4.56 26.51 -51.29
C LEU A 758 -4.35 28.00 -51.09
N LEU A 759 -3.63 28.42 -50.03
CA LEU A 759 -2.73 29.59 -49.96
C LEU A 759 -2.30 29.89 -48.51
N SER A 760 -1.14 29.39 -48.09
CA SER A 760 -0.35 30.02 -47.01
C SER A 760 1.13 29.68 -47.13
N LEU A 761 1.74 30.12 -48.22
CA LEU A 761 3.19 30.06 -48.46
C LEU A 761 3.84 31.41 -48.12
N ALA A 762 3.74 31.85 -46.85
CA ALA A 762 4.42 33.06 -46.37
C ALA A 762 4.53 33.17 -44.83
N SER A 763 5.32 32.30 -44.18
CA SER A 763 6.09 32.70 -42.99
C SER A 763 7.14 31.63 -42.60
N SER A 764 8.17 31.50 -43.43
CA SER A 764 9.41 30.86 -42.99
C SER A 764 10.22 31.86 -42.17
N ASN A 765 10.33 31.67 -40.85
CA ASN A 765 11.60 31.81 -40.12
C ASN A 765 11.53 31.35 -38.65
N MET A 766 12.65 30.80 -38.18
CA MET A 766 12.93 30.41 -36.78
C MET A 766 12.14 29.22 -36.20
N ALA A 767 12.21 28.07 -36.87
CA ALA A 767 12.09 26.77 -36.21
C ALA A 767 13.38 26.43 -35.42
N SER A 768 13.71 27.21 -34.38
CA SER A 768 14.77 26.83 -33.44
C SER A 768 14.28 25.67 -32.58
N THR A 769 14.97 24.53 -32.68
CA THR A 769 14.74 23.27 -31.97
C THR A 769 14.34 23.44 -30.51
N THR A 770 13.03 23.51 -30.26
CA THR A 770 12.43 23.23 -28.97
C THR A 770 11.51 22.04 -29.13
N GLU A 771 12.10 20.85 -29.06
CA GLU A 771 11.36 19.67 -28.65
C GLU A 771 10.70 20.01 -27.31
N LYS A 772 9.41 20.37 -27.36
CA LYS A 772 8.58 20.46 -26.16
C LYS A 772 8.59 19.06 -25.57
N LYS A 773 9.42 18.84 -24.54
CA LYS A 773 9.49 17.59 -23.78
C LYS A 773 8.06 17.15 -23.48
N LYS A 774 7.56 16.15 -24.23
CA LYS A 774 6.33 15.46 -23.88
C LYS A 774 6.54 15.00 -22.45
N SER A 775 5.75 15.56 -21.52
CA SER A 775 5.80 15.15 -20.13
C SER A 775 5.65 13.64 -20.13
N ARG A 776 6.65 12.90 -19.64
CA ARG A 776 6.44 11.49 -19.31
C ARG A 776 5.27 11.46 -18.35
N ARG A 777 4.22 10.76 -18.74
CA ARG A 777 2.98 10.58 -18.00
C ARG A 777 2.90 9.09 -17.73
N ALA A 778 2.57 8.69 -16.51
CA ALA A 778 2.41 7.29 -16.17
C ALA A 778 1.35 6.68 -17.10
N LYS A 779 1.73 5.61 -17.80
CA LYS A 779 0.90 4.90 -18.79
C LYS A 779 0.08 3.79 -18.16
N SER A 780 0.49 3.34 -16.97
CA SER A 780 -0.23 2.37 -16.15
C SER A 780 0.08 2.54 -14.66
N ALA A 781 -0.92 2.29 -13.82
CA ALA A 781 -0.80 2.24 -12.37
C ALA A 781 -1.42 0.95 -11.85
N ASN A 782 -0.69 0.23 -11.00
CA ASN A 782 -1.21 -0.93 -10.27
C ASN A 782 -1.34 -0.50 -8.81
N PHE A 783 -2.56 -0.34 -8.30
CA PHE A 783 -2.82 0.13 -6.95
C PHE A 783 -3.31 -1.01 -6.05
N TYR A 784 -2.52 -1.34 -5.05
CA TYR A 784 -2.80 -2.34 -4.03
C TYR A 784 -3.18 -1.66 -2.73
N TRP A 785 -4.45 -1.78 -2.35
CA TRP A 785 -4.92 -1.31 -1.06
C TRP A 785 -5.16 -2.48 -0.11
N VAL A 786 -4.55 -2.42 1.06
CA VAL A 786 -4.64 -3.49 2.06
C VAL A 786 -5.17 -2.90 3.36
N THR A 787 -6.30 -3.43 3.84
CA THR A 787 -6.92 -3.02 5.11
C THR A 787 -7.20 -4.23 6.01
N ARG A 788 -7.51 -3.95 7.28
CA ARG A 788 -8.02 -4.92 8.28
C ARG A 788 -9.46 -4.63 8.70
N GLU A 789 -9.98 -3.48 8.31
CA GLU A 789 -11.26 -2.97 8.81
C GLU A 789 -12.22 -2.94 7.61
N PRO A 790 -13.26 -3.79 7.56
CA PRO A 790 -14.18 -3.82 6.41
C PRO A 790 -14.87 -2.47 6.21
N GLY A 791 -15.20 -1.75 7.29
CA GLY A 791 -15.72 -0.38 7.23
C GLY A 791 -14.80 0.63 6.51
N SER A 792 -13.51 0.34 6.34
CA SER A 792 -12.64 1.19 5.52
C SER A 792 -13.13 1.32 4.09
N PHE A 793 -13.73 0.27 3.50
CA PHE A 793 -14.11 0.30 2.08
C PHE A 793 -15.10 1.43 1.76
N GLU A 794 -15.97 1.81 2.71
CA GLU A 794 -16.99 2.85 2.49
C GLU A 794 -16.38 4.25 2.27
N TRP A 795 -15.32 4.64 2.99
CA TRP A 795 -14.71 5.97 2.81
C TRP A 795 -13.92 6.10 1.49
N PHE A 796 -13.46 4.99 0.94
CA PHE A 796 -12.72 4.95 -0.33
C PHE A 796 -13.62 4.61 -1.54
N LYS A 797 -14.83 4.11 -1.29
CA LYS A 797 -15.83 3.63 -2.28
C LYS A 797 -16.05 4.59 -3.45
N GLY A 798 -16.21 5.88 -3.16
CA GLY A 798 -16.40 6.90 -4.19
C GLY A 798 -15.23 6.95 -5.19
N VAL A 799 -13.99 6.79 -4.71
CA VAL A 799 -12.78 6.77 -5.56
C VAL A 799 -12.70 5.48 -6.37
N MET A 800 -13.11 4.35 -5.80
CA MET A 800 -13.13 3.06 -6.52
C MET A 800 -14.14 3.06 -7.67
N ASN A 801 -15.34 3.59 -7.43
CA ASN A 801 -16.37 3.72 -8.47
C ASN A 801 -15.95 4.73 -9.53
N GLU A 802 -15.42 5.90 -9.15
CA GLU A 802 -14.86 6.91 -10.06
C GLU A 802 -13.76 6.31 -10.98
N VAL A 803 -12.82 5.53 -10.43
CA VAL A 803 -11.82 4.80 -11.21
C VAL A 803 -12.46 3.76 -12.13
N ALA A 804 -13.39 2.93 -11.63
CA ALA A 804 -14.01 1.86 -12.39
C ALA A 804 -15.05 2.33 -13.44
N GLU A 805 -15.49 3.59 -13.36
CA GLU A 805 -16.33 4.24 -14.35
C GLU A 805 -15.51 5.00 -15.40
N MET A 806 -14.44 5.69 -15.00
CA MET A 806 -13.66 6.56 -15.89
C MET A 806 -12.49 5.88 -16.61
N ASP A 807 -11.93 4.77 -16.09
CA ASP A 807 -10.78 4.09 -16.72
C ASP A 807 -11.19 3.16 -17.86
N HIS A 808 -11.75 3.73 -18.93
CA HIS A 808 -12.14 2.99 -20.14
C HIS A 808 -10.98 2.27 -20.84
N LYS A 809 -9.73 2.65 -20.54
CA LYS A 809 -8.50 2.11 -21.15
C LYS A 809 -7.81 1.05 -20.29
N GLY A 810 -8.31 0.74 -19.09
CA GLY A 810 -7.71 -0.26 -18.18
C GLY A 810 -6.28 0.08 -17.76
N GLN A 811 -5.96 1.38 -17.62
CA GLN A 811 -4.64 1.85 -17.21
C GLN A 811 -4.40 1.71 -15.69
N ILE A 812 -5.47 1.69 -14.89
CA ILE A 812 -5.45 1.65 -13.43
C ILE A 812 -5.97 0.28 -12.96
N GLU A 813 -5.06 -0.65 -12.71
CA GLU A 813 -5.40 -1.95 -12.13
C GLU A 813 -5.50 -1.80 -10.59
N MET A 814 -6.73 -1.84 -10.06
CA MET A 814 -6.98 -1.72 -8.61
C MET A 814 -7.20 -3.09 -7.96
N HIS A 815 -6.52 -3.34 -6.84
CA HIS A 815 -6.64 -4.56 -6.05
C HIS A 815 -6.88 -4.24 -4.58
N ASN A 816 -8.05 -4.63 -4.08
CA ASN A 816 -8.42 -4.51 -2.67
C ASN A 816 -8.08 -5.79 -1.92
N TYR A 817 -7.54 -5.69 -0.71
CA TYR A 817 -7.24 -6.84 0.16
C TYR A 817 -7.75 -6.59 1.58
N LEU A 818 -8.62 -7.48 2.06
CA LEU A 818 -9.07 -7.50 3.45
C LEU A 818 -8.35 -8.60 4.24
N THR A 819 -7.52 -8.17 5.18
CA THR A 819 -6.60 -9.04 5.94
C THR A 819 -7.12 -9.46 7.32
N SER A 820 -8.39 -9.18 7.63
CA SER A 820 -9.11 -9.71 8.80
C SER A 820 -9.88 -11.00 8.52
N VAL A 821 -10.21 -11.25 7.25
CA VAL A 821 -10.90 -12.47 6.79
C VAL A 821 -9.85 -13.58 6.65
N TYR A 822 -10.22 -14.82 7.01
CA TYR A 822 -9.34 -15.98 6.83
C TYR A 822 -9.03 -16.21 5.35
N GLU A 823 -7.93 -16.94 5.08
CA GLU A 823 -7.41 -17.06 3.72
C GLU A 823 -8.40 -17.74 2.78
N GLU A 824 -8.35 -17.40 1.48
CA GLU A 824 -9.11 -18.11 0.46
C GLU A 824 -8.82 -19.63 0.54
N GLY A 825 -9.87 -20.41 0.84
CA GLY A 825 -9.76 -21.86 1.10
C GLY A 825 -9.77 -22.28 2.58
N ASP A 826 -9.92 -21.36 3.54
CA ASP A 826 -10.34 -21.68 4.91
C ASP A 826 -11.84 -22.01 4.94
N ALA A 827 -12.26 -22.99 5.74
CA ALA A 827 -13.67 -23.37 5.89
C ALA A 827 -14.55 -22.18 6.32
N ARG A 828 -14.06 -21.34 7.24
CA ARG A 828 -14.78 -20.15 7.76
C ARG A 828 -15.04 -19.09 6.70
N SER A 829 -14.23 -19.04 5.64
CA SER A 829 -14.35 -18.06 4.56
C SER A 829 -15.00 -18.64 3.30
N THR A 830 -15.38 -19.92 3.32
CA THR A 830 -15.83 -20.63 2.10
C THR A 830 -17.16 -20.10 1.57
N LEU A 831 -18.22 -20.04 2.40
CA LEU A 831 -19.50 -19.44 1.97
C LEU A 831 -19.36 -17.96 1.57
N ILE A 832 -18.62 -17.15 2.33
CA ILE A 832 -18.37 -15.74 2.01
C ILE A 832 -17.74 -15.61 0.61
N THR A 833 -16.81 -16.49 0.28
CA THR A 833 -16.14 -16.51 -1.03
C THR A 833 -17.07 -17.01 -2.15
N MET A 834 -17.99 -17.93 -1.86
CA MET A 834 -19.05 -18.36 -2.79
C MET A 834 -20.02 -17.22 -3.08
N VAL A 835 -20.58 -16.60 -2.04
CA VAL A 835 -21.48 -15.43 -2.14
C VAL A 835 -20.82 -14.30 -2.93
N GLN A 836 -19.55 -14.00 -2.66
CA GLN A 836 -18.80 -13.00 -3.42
C GLN A 836 -18.72 -13.34 -4.92
N ALA A 837 -18.48 -14.61 -5.26
CA ALA A 837 -18.40 -15.06 -6.64
C ALA A 837 -19.75 -14.91 -7.36
N LEU A 838 -20.84 -15.37 -6.73
CA LEU A 838 -22.20 -15.29 -7.28
C LEU A 838 -22.66 -13.84 -7.44
N THR A 839 -22.53 -13.00 -6.39
CA THR A 839 -22.93 -11.59 -6.46
C THR A 839 -22.14 -10.83 -7.52
N HIS A 840 -20.83 -11.08 -7.65
CA HIS A 840 -20.01 -10.44 -8.69
C HIS A 840 -20.34 -10.97 -10.10
N ALA A 841 -20.72 -12.24 -10.25
CA ALA A 841 -21.16 -12.78 -11.54
C ALA A 841 -22.52 -12.22 -11.98
N LYS A 842 -23.48 -12.08 -11.03
CA LYS A 842 -24.85 -11.62 -11.29
C LYS A 842 -24.98 -10.10 -11.40
N HIS A 843 -24.33 -9.36 -10.51
CA HIS A 843 -24.49 -7.90 -10.37
C HIS A 843 -23.24 -7.08 -10.76
N GLY A 844 -22.09 -7.74 -10.98
CA GLY A 844 -20.84 -7.04 -11.30
C GLY A 844 -20.23 -6.23 -10.15
N VAL A 845 -20.65 -6.50 -8.90
CA VAL A 845 -20.18 -5.80 -7.70
C VAL A 845 -19.68 -6.76 -6.61
N ASP A 846 -18.72 -6.28 -5.84
CA ASP A 846 -18.12 -6.94 -4.69
C ASP A 846 -18.96 -6.74 -3.42
N ILE A 847 -19.21 -7.82 -2.67
CA ILE A 847 -20.13 -7.83 -1.52
C ILE A 847 -19.67 -6.96 -0.34
N LEU A 848 -18.37 -6.74 -0.17
CA LEU A 848 -17.84 -5.96 0.95
C LEU A 848 -17.70 -4.48 0.63
N SER A 849 -17.16 -4.15 -0.54
CA SER A 849 -16.97 -2.76 -0.95
C SER A 849 -18.21 -2.14 -1.61
N GLY A 850 -19.10 -2.95 -2.17
CA GLY A 850 -20.21 -2.47 -3.00
C GLY A 850 -19.74 -1.76 -4.27
N THR A 851 -18.62 -2.21 -4.84
CA THR A 851 -17.98 -1.60 -6.03
C THR A 851 -17.66 -2.65 -7.08
N ARG A 852 -17.36 -2.22 -8.32
CA ARG A 852 -16.86 -3.10 -9.39
C ARG A 852 -15.44 -3.63 -9.13
N VAL A 853 -14.74 -3.12 -8.12
CA VAL A 853 -13.40 -3.56 -7.73
C VAL A 853 -13.52 -4.68 -6.71
N ARG A 854 -13.15 -5.88 -7.13
CA ARG A 854 -13.18 -7.08 -6.28
C ARG A 854 -12.22 -6.99 -5.10
N THR A 855 -12.69 -7.43 -3.93
CA THR A 855 -11.87 -7.60 -2.72
C THR A 855 -11.28 -9.01 -2.65
N HIS A 856 -9.99 -9.12 -2.35
CA HIS A 856 -9.32 -10.39 -2.05
C HIS A 856 -9.26 -10.63 -0.54
N PHE A 857 -9.37 -11.89 -0.13
CA PHE A 857 -9.16 -12.31 1.26
C PHE A 857 -7.75 -12.89 1.41
N ALA A 858 -7.12 -12.69 2.56
CA ALA A 858 -5.68 -12.85 2.84
C ALA A 858 -4.79 -11.64 2.53
N ARG A 859 -3.47 -11.80 2.72
CA ARG A 859 -2.44 -10.82 2.42
C ARG A 859 -1.96 -11.00 0.97
N PRO A 860 -1.59 -9.93 0.24
CA PRO A 860 -1.00 -10.07 -1.08
C PRO A 860 0.30 -10.89 -1.03
N ASN A 861 0.47 -11.85 -1.96
CA ASN A 861 1.79 -12.44 -2.20
C ASN A 861 2.65 -11.45 -2.99
N TRP A 862 3.42 -10.63 -2.29
CA TRP A 862 4.26 -9.60 -2.93
C TRP A 862 5.30 -10.18 -3.89
N GLY A 863 5.77 -11.43 -3.69
CA GLY A 863 6.66 -12.09 -4.64
C GLY A 863 6.00 -12.30 -6.01
N GLU A 864 4.76 -12.78 -6.02
CA GLU A 864 3.95 -12.93 -7.23
C GLU A 864 3.59 -11.57 -7.85
N VAL A 865 3.19 -10.59 -7.03
CA VAL A 865 2.86 -9.22 -7.51
C VAL A 865 4.03 -8.59 -8.25
N PHE A 866 5.24 -8.60 -7.69
CA PHE A 866 6.41 -8.06 -8.39
C PHE A 866 6.76 -8.88 -9.64
N THR A 867 6.54 -10.20 -9.62
CA THR A 867 6.77 -11.07 -10.78
C THR A 867 5.79 -10.74 -11.92
N LYS A 868 4.51 -10.52 -11.61
CA LYS A 868 3.48 -10.08 -12.55
C LYS A 868 3.79 -8.70 -13.13
N VAL A 869 4.17 -7.73 -12.29
CA VAL A 869 4.52 -6.37 -12.78
C VAL A 869 5.78 -6.41 -13.66
N ALA A 870 6.80 -7.19 -13.31
CA ALA A 870 8.01 -7.35 -14.11
C ALA A 870 7.73 -8.06 -15.46
N SER A 871 6.83 -9.04 -15.49
CA SER A 871 6.50 -9.75 -16.72
C SER A 871 5.64 -8.92 -17.68
N LYS A 872 4.68 -8.15 -17.14
CA LYS A 872 3.79 -7.20 -17.84
C LYS A 872 4.56 -5.99 -18.40
N HIS A 873 5.57 -5.50 -17.66
CA HIS A 873 6.32 -4.29 -18.01
C HIS A 873 7.83 -4.57 -18.09
N ARG A 874 8.27 -5.16 -19.21
CA ARG A 874 9.70 -5.50 -19.47
C ARG A 874 10.51 -4.25 -19.86
N ASN A 875 11.78 -4.21 -19.46
CA ASN A 875 12.73 -3.11 -19.76
C ASN A 875 12.32 -1.71 -19.28
N THR A 876 11.28 -1.57 -18.45
CA THR A 876 10.84 -0.28 -17.88
C THR A 876 11.38 -0.06 -16.46
N THR A 877 11.34 1.19 -15.99
CA THR A 877 11.52 1.51 -14.57
C THR A 877 10.16 1.75 -13.91
N VAL A 878 9.86 0.98 -12.87
CA VAL A 878 8.62 1.00 -12.10
C VAL A 878 8.86 1.78 -10.80
N GLY A 879 8.05 2.82 -10.57
CA GLY A 879 8.02 3.53 -9.30
C GLY A 879 7.15 2.79 -8.29
N VAL A 880 7.76 2.25 -7.24
CA VAL A 880 7.07 1.55 -6.15
C VAL A 880 6.86 2.52 -5.00
N PHE A 881 5.64 3.04 -4.84
CA PHE A 881 5.31 4.00 -3.80
C PHE A 881 4.54 3.32 -2.66
N TYR A 882 5.06 3.41 -1.44
CA TYR A 882 4.48 2.75 -0.28
C TYR A 882 4.13 3.75 0.84
N CYS A 883 2.90 3.66 1.35
CA CYS A 883 2.45 4.41 2.52
C CYS A 883 1.79 3.48 3.55
N GLY A 884 2.43 3.34 4.72
CA GLY A 884 1.95 2.46 5.78
C GLY A 884 3.01 2.04 6.81
N MET A 885 2.67 1.01 7.58
CA MET A 885 3.49 0.46 8.68
C MET A 885 4.94 0.10 8.26
N PRO A 886 5.97 0.35 9.09
CA PRO A 886 7.36 0.11 8.72
C PRO A 886 7.78 -1.35 8.44
N VAL A 887 6.97 -2.34 8.83
CA VAL A 887 7.30 -3.77 8.65
C VAL A 887 7.28 -4.13 7.17
N LEU A 888 6.14 -3.96 6.51
CA LEU A 888 5.98 -4.24 5.08
C LEU A 888 6.89 -3.36 4.20
N ALA A 889 7.22 -2.14 4.63
CA ALA A 889 8.19 -1.30 3.91
C ALA A 889 9.57 -1.98 3.73
N LYS A 890 10.02 -2.76 4.72
CA LYS A 890 11.30 -3.49 4.61
C LYS A 890 11.22 -4.63 3.59
N GLU A 891 10.10 -5.34 3.59
CA GLU A 891 9.81 -6.45 2.68
C GLU A 891 9.68 -5.96 1.24
N LEU A 892 8.86 -4.93 0.99
CA LEU A 892 8.73 -4.31 -0.33
C LEU A 892 10.05 -3.72 -0.83
N LYS A 893 10.86 -3.09 0.03
CA LYS A 893 12.21 -2.63 -0.37
C LYS A 893 13.11 -3.82 -0.75
N LYS A 894 13.10 -4.90 0.03
CA LYS A 894 13.87 -6.13 -0.26
C LYS A 894 13.43 -6.77 -1.58
N LEU A 895 12.12 -6.86 -1.84
CA LEU A 895 11.58 -7.42 -3.09
C LEU A 895 11.88 -6.52 -4.30
N SER A 896 11.74 -5.19 -4.16
CA SER A 896 12.13 -4.23 -5.20
C SER A 896 13.59 -4.41 -5.61
N TYR A 897 14.47 -4.59 -4.61
CA TYR A 897 15.87 -4.93 -4.84
C TYR A 897 16.02 -6.28 -5.57
N GLU A 898 15.54 -7.37 -5.00
CA GLU A 898 15.73 -8.72 -5.56
C GLU A 898 15.18 -8.85 -6.99
N MET A 899 14.02 -8.25 -7.26
CA MET A 899 13.35 -8.36 -8.56
C MET A 899 14.00 -7.46 -9.61
N SER A 900 14.59 -6.32 -9.22
CA SER A 900 15.46 -5.53 -10.10
C SER A 900 16.74 -6.27 -10.52
N HIS A 901 17.17 -7.28 -9.75
CA HIS A 901 18.32 -8.11 -10.09
C HIS A 901 17.96 -9.41 -10.83
N LYS A 902 16.79 -9.98 -10.55
CA LYS A 902 16.29 -11.21 -11.18
C LYS A 902 15.65 -10.97 -12.56
N THR A 903 15.12 -9.77 -12.81
CA THR A 903 14.31 -9.47 -14.02
C THR A 903 14.93 -8.35 -14.88
N SER A 904 14.31 -8.08 -16.03
CA SER A 904 14.67 -6.96 -16.91
C SER A 904 14.11 -5.60 -16.46
N THR A 905 13.29 -5.59 -15.40
CA THR A 905 12.50 -4.45 -14.96
C THR A 905 13.11 -3.87 -13.69
N ARG A 906 13.39 -2.57 -13.68
CA ARG A 906 13.97 -1.86 -12.53
C ARG A 906 12.85 -1.36 -11.63
N PHE A 907 12.90 -1.66 -10.34
CA PHE A 907 11.97 -1.18 -9.33
C PHE A 907 12.66 -0.17 -8.42
N GLU A 908 12.08 1.01 -8.27
CA GLU A 908 12.59 2.06 -7.37
C GLU A 908 11.61 2.28 -6.22
N PHE A 909 12.08 2.07 -4.99
CA PHE A 909 11.22 2.05 -3.80
C PHE A 909 11.20 3.39 -3.07
N HIS A 910 10.03 4.01 -3.07
CA HIS A 910 9.70 5.25 -2.39
C HIS A 910 8.80 4.99 -1.20
N LYS A 911 9.12 5.59 -0.07
CA LYS A 911 8.35 5.44 1.17
C LYS A 911 7.85 6.78 1.67
N GLU A 912 6.55 6.84 1.96
CA GLU A 912 5.93 7.92 2.72
C GLU A 912 6.24 7.82 4.23
N TYR A 913 6.44 8.98 4.85
CA TYR A 913 6.76 9.15 6.26
C TYR A 913 5.76 10.09 6.94
N PHE A 914 4.52 9.61 7.07
CA PHE A 914 3.48 10.20 7.92
C PHE A 914 3.49 9.55 9.30
#